data_AF-A0A534Z793-F1
#
_entry.id   AF-A0A534Z793-F1
#
_cell.length_a   1.000
_cell.length_b   1.000
_cell.length_c   1.000
_cell.angle_alpha   90.00
_cell.angle_beta   90.00
_cell.angle_gamma   90.00
#
_symmetry.space_group_name_H-M   'P 1'
#
loop_
_entity.id
_entity.type
_entity.pdbx_description
1 polymer ?
#
loop_
_entity_poly.entity_id
_entity_poly.type
_entity_poly.pdbx_seq_one_letter_code
_entity_poly.pdbx_strand_id
1 'polypeptide(L)'
;MKRLLAATLGSVLLLTAGGAIATPPGPGKHFDCSDAGGAMSCASDDTGCVPGSKDDPSAPNVAATLKCADALAKAFSKAVKAVITCHKKQADAAFKAAPVDDEACEKGPNNGKSAKERLDAAIAKVSPLCTSTELTFASAEETTLFADKTNPLSLDAQNGNVYCDSTMGAMLIDASGDDAGWVPHSGDQLKCADSVGKELGKLTAAVIKCHIKMADQFFAGKDFDENVCEENDPVKHKSAVEKYNAAMTKLTTKGICSQPCLSPANRTALGASVLAQVEGANVLVYPCPTTTTTTTTTSTSTTSSTCPPPGMACSCSGGTPLEYKFKTVIGAGSCGHLASDTNANFFSLACSGLYFGGAGVAVPLPAAVPDNFFNVIHACCDGSTLTLTGTSSAEAGGNLCSGGSNHHNPCISNFDCPGGTCKFLHCTTAGCLFGPPLPIPNSAHMQAPSSTCGILTITATATGTADCSTGEAHTINLPLNDNLFLSGDQLANRCVGGTSPGAPCGNACGNLGACAGGGTCTNDTARCTGNGATCCSDADCGANGTCETGACVGGANNGKGCITDADCPSGFCKTFVQPCPICNSSTSKCNGGPNDGLACTPESLSPNGDFPTSHECPPPGGLAIGSLAIGFLLDTATLSKTAINAPDQSNVFCGFCKNKTTNSFARTCNGSPSGTACACQPGPPCNTCSGAPCLPVQCNPANMNADCATVTNFTSCGQRTSGAFTTADVARTIFETGSPATGVTTGGPPVASTLVSIFCIPPSYNILVDSAGDLPGPGAVALSGNAQLLP
;
A
#
# COMPACT_ATOMS: atom_id res chain seq x y z
N MET A 1 34.76 -29.17 -50.10
CA MET A 1 36.07 -28.96 -50.79
C MET A 1 36.42 -27.49 -50.74
N LYS A 2 37.70 -27.22 -50.43
CA LYS A 2 38.37 -25.91 -50.28
C LYS A 2 38.07 -25.15 -49.00
N ARG A 3 39.04 -24.71 -48.19
CA ARG A 3 40.46 -25.02 -47.88
C ARG A 3 40.85 -23.87 -46.90
N LEU A 4 41.37 -24.17 -45.70
CA LEU A 4 42.78 -23.96 -45.27
C LEU A 4 43.29 -22.50 -45.49
N LEU A 5 43.98 -21.78 -44.58
CA LEU A 5 44.88 -22.14 -43.47
C LEU A 5 45.45 -20.84 -42.83
N ALA A 6 45.92 -20.95 -41.57
CA ALA A 6 47.18 -20.38 -41.02
C ALA A 6 47.28 -18.85 -40.75
N ALA A 7 47.98 -18.32 -39.74
CA ALA A 7 48.93 -18.88 -38.74
C ALA A 7 49.28 -17.78 -37.69
N THR A 8 49.44 -18.11 -36.38
CA THR A 8 50.70 -18.06 -35.55
C THR A 8 50.83 -16.80 -34.69
N LEU A 9 51.33 -16.71 -33.44
CA LEU A 9 51.95 -17.52 -32.36
C LEU A 9 51.54 -16.79 -31.04
N GLY A 10 51.57 -17.27 -29.79
CA GLY A 10 52.16 -18.40 -29.09
C GLY A 10 52.24 -18.05 -27.58
N SER A 11 52.54 -19.07 -26.77
CA SER A 11 52.91 -19.03 -25.34
C SER A 11 51.86 -19.54 -24.34
N VAL A 12 52.15 -20.77 -23.95
CA VAL A 12 51.64 -21.55 -22.82
C VAL A 12 51.90 -20.81 -21.51
N LEU A 13 50.83 -20.52 -20.77
CA LEU A 13 50.87 -20.42 -19.31
C LEU A 13 49.89 -21.46 -18.78
N LEU A 14 50.44 -22.57 -18.28
CA LEU A 14 49.72 -23.55 -17.47
C LEU A 14 49.30 -22.87 -16.16
N LEU A 15 48.11 -22.27 -16.16
CA LEU A 15 47.33 -22.06 -14.95
C LEU A 15 46.34 -23.21 -14.88
N THR A 16 46.61 -24.15 -13.99
CA THR A 16 45.59 -25.02 -13.42
C THR A 16 44.57 -24.13 -12.71
N ALA A 17 43.63 -23.55 -13.47
CA ALA A 17 42.39 -23.07 -12.90
C ALA A 17 41.64 -24.32 -12.46
N GLY A 18 41.75 -24.68 -11.17
CA GLY A 18 40.74 -25.53 -10.56
C GLY A 18 39.40 -24.91 -10.93
N GLY A 19 38.55 -25.69 -11.62
CA GLY A 19 37.21 -25.24 -11.94
C GLY A 19 36.59 -24.75 -10.64
N ALA A 20 36.27 -23.45 -10.57
CA ALA A 20 35.46 -22.94 -9.50
C ALA A 20 34.16 -23.73 -9.58
N ILE A 21 33.99 -24.68 -8.67
CA ILE A 21 32.75 -25.44 -8.55
C ILE A 21 31.75 -24.37 -8.11
N ALA A 22 30.79 -24.03 -8.98
CA ALA A 22 29.78 -23.04 -8.65
C ALA A 22 29.13 -23.43 -7.33
N THR A 23 29.21 -22.55 -6.33
CA THR A 23 28.66 -22.80 -5.00
C THR A 23 27.22 -22.29 -5.00
N PRO A 24 26.19 -23.17 -4.96
CA PRO A 24 24.80 -22.74 -4.88
C PRO A 24 24.46 -22.16 -3.49
N PRO A 25 23.36 -21.39 -3.37
CA PRO A 25 22.86 -20.97 -2.08
C PRO A 25 22.51 -22.21 -1.22
N GLY A 26 22.86 -22.15 0.07
CA GLY A 26 22.59 -23.24 1.02
C GLY A 26 21.19 -23.17 1.65
N PRO A 27 20.81 -24.15 2.49
CA PRO A 27 19.55 -24.15 3.23
C PRO A 27 19.27 -22.82 3.94
N GLY A 28 18.06 -22.30 3.79
CA GLY A 28 17.59 -21.04 4.34
C GLY A 28 18.07 -19.78 3.62
N LYS A 29 18.78 -19.91 2.49
CA LYS A 29 19.21 -18.78 1.64
C LYS A 29 18.31 -18.63 0.42
N HIS A 30 18.19 -17.38 -0.05
CA HIS A 30 17.39 -17.04 -1.21
C HIS A 30 17.95 -17.69 -2.50
N PHE A 31 17.04 -18.09 -3.39
CA PHE A 31 17.38 -18.65 -4.70
C PHE A 31 18.13 -17.64 -5.59
N ASP A 32 17.79 -16.35 -5.45
CA ASP A 32 18.43 -15.22 -6.15
C ASP A 32 19.82 -14.85 -5.60
N CYS A 33 20.29 -15.56 -4.56
CA CYS A 33 21.52 -15.31 -3.84
C CYS A 33 21.63 -13.94 -3.14
N SER A 34 20.53 -13.23 -2.89
CA SER A 34 20.52 -11.92 -2.20
C SER A 34 21.32 -11.95 -0.88
N ASP A 35 21.30 -13.11 -0.20
CA ASP A 35 21.88 -13.31 1.13
C ASP A 35 23.04 -14.32 1.16
N ALA A 36 23.53 -14.73 -0.02
CA ALA A 36 24.53 -15.79 -0.21
C ALA A 36 25.78 -15.25 -0.92
N GLY A 37 26.54 -14.39 -0.22
CA GLY A 37 27.79 -13.81 -0.75
C GLY A 37 28.78 -14.88 -1.22
N GLY A 38 29.18 -14.82 -2.50
CA GLY A 38 30.10 -15.77 -3.13
C GLY A 38 29.43 -16.95 -3.85
N ALA A 39 28.09 -17.05 -3.83
CA ALA A 39 27.37 -18.02 -4.65
C ALA A 39 27.40 -17.64 -6.15
N MET A 40 27.49 -18.64 -7.02
CA MET A 40 27.60 -18.47 -8.49
C MET A 40 26.42 -19.07 -9.27
N SER A 41 25.49 -19.72 -8.57
CA SER A 41 24.36 -20.46 -9.14
C SER A 41 23.04 -19.86 -8.66
N CYS A 42 22.73 -18.66 -9.15
CA CYS A 42 21.61 -17.84 -8.67
C CYS A 42 20.48 -17.84 -9.71
N ALA A 43 19.24 -17.94 -9.25
CA ALA A 43 18.04 -17.77 -10.06
C ALA A 43 17.43 -16.41 -9.69
N SER A 44 17.81 -15.36 -10.42
CA SER A 44 17.56 -13.95 -10.05
C SER A 44 16.10 -13.50 -10.20
N ASP A 45 15.30 -14.29 -10.90
CA ASP A 45 13.88 -14.16 -11.20
C ASP A 45 13.01 -15.01 -10.26
N ASP A 46 13.60 -16.02 -9.61
CA ASP A 46 12.90 -16.92 -8.71
C ASP A 46 12.82 -16.39 -7.28
N THR A 47 11.60 -16.15 -6.83
CA THR A 47 11.35 -15.77 -5.43
C THR A 47 11.46 -16.98 -4.50
N GLY A 48 11.80 -16.75 -3.22
CA GLY A 48 11.82 -17.78 -2.19
C GLY A 48 13.22 -18.29 -1.84
N CYS A 49 13.26 -19.34 -1.01
CA CYS A 49 14.49 -19.83 -0.41
C CYS A 49 14.64 -21.34 -0.47
N VAL A 50 15.90 -21.77 -0.46
CA VAL A 50 16.26 -23.18 -0.28
C VAL A 50 15.69 -23.68 1.05
N PRO A 51 14.91 -24.77 1.09
CA PRO A 51 14.32 -25.29 2.33
C PRO A 51 15.33 -25.52 3.45
N GLY A 52 14.92 -25.23 4.69
CA GLY A 52 15.81 -25.27 5.86
C GLY A 52 16.01 -26.69 6.42
N SER A 53 15.07 -27.60 6.17
CA SER A 53 15.19 -29.02 6.52
C SER A 53 14.67 -29.91 5.41
N LYS A 54 15.01 -31.20 5.48
CA LYS A 54 14.53 -32.19 4.51
C LYS A 54 13.05 -32.53 4.76
N ASP A 55 12.71 -32.79 6.02
CA ASP A 55 11.42 -33.32 6.46
C ASP A 55 11.13 -33.12 7.95
N ASP A 56 11.90 -32.26 8.63
CA ASP A 56 11.68 -31.93 10.04
C ASP A 56 11.10 -30.51 10.14
N PRO A 57 9.78 -30.35 10.29
CA PRO A 57 9.14 -29.04 10.42
C PRO A 57 9.35 -28.41 11.80
N SER A 58 9.89 -29.14 12.77
CA SER A 58 10.18 -28.63 14.13
C SER A 58 11.63 -28.14 14.29
N ALA A 59 12.46 -28.27 13.24
CA ALA A 59 13.81 -27.78 13.27
C ALA A 59 13.86 -26.24 13.41
N PRO A 60 14.78 -25.68 14.21
CA PRO A 60 14.88 -24.24 14.42
C PRO A 60 15.12 -23.48 13.11
N ASN A 61 14.46 -22.34 12.94
CA ASN A 61 14.62 -21.43 11.78
C ASN A 61 14.30 -22.08 10.42
N VAL A 62 13.37 -23.03 10.39
CA VAL A 62 12.92 -23.69 9.16
C VAL A 62 11.56 -23.13 8.74
N ALA A 63 11.55 -22.34 7.65
CA ALA A 63 10.31 -21.86 7.05
C ALA A 63 9.64 -22.89 6.13
N ALA A 64 10.42 -23.78 5.52
CA ALA A 64 9.94 -24.83 4.63
C ALA A 64 10.71 -26.13 4.82
N THR A 65 10.03 -27.28 4.69
CA THR A 65 10.71 -28.57 4.54
C THR A 65 10.71 -28.99 3.06
N LEU A 66 11.85 -29.50 2.59
CA LEU A 66 11.99 -29.85 1.18
C LEU A 66 10.91 -30.83 0.71
N LYS A 67 10.61 -31.87 1.49
CA LYS A 67 9.58 -32.87 1.11
C LYS A 67 8.17 -32.29 1.09
N CYS A 68 7.84 -31.36 1.98
CA CYS A 68 6.52 -30.74 1.98
C CYS A 68 6.35 -29.84 0.76
N ALA A 69 7.22 -28.84 0.62
CA ALA A 69 7.26 -27.92 -0.50
C ALA A 69 7.14 -28.65 -1.85
N ASP A 70 7.97 -29.67 -2.07
CA ASP A 70 7.93 -30.48 -3.29
C ASP A 70 6.58 -31.14 -3.58
N ALA A 71 5.93 -31.65 -2.54
CA ALA A 71 4.65 -32.33 -2.66
C ALA A 71 3.51 -31.32 -2.86
N LEU A 72 3.58 -30.15 -2.23
CA LEU A 72 2.66 -29.03 -2.46
C LEU A 72 2.78 -28.51 -3.90
N ALA A 73 3.99 -28.19 -4.38
CA ALA A 73 4.24 -27.81 -5.77
C ALA A 73 3.63 -28.82 -6.77
N LYS A 74 3.85 -30.12 -6.53
CA LYS A 74 3.28 -31.19 -7.36
C LYS A 74 1.75 -31.28 -7.26
N ALA A 75 1.16 -30.92 -6.12
CA ALA A 75 -0.28 -30.91 -5.92
C ALA A 75 -0.93 -29.73 -6.67
N PHE A 76 -0.43 -28.51 -6.49
CA PHE A 76 -0.89 -27.32 -7.22
C PHE A 76 -0.75 -27.48 -8.73
N SER A 77 0.39 -27.99 -9.21
CA SER A 77 0.59 -28.27 -10.63
C SER A 77 -0.47 -29.23 -11.22
N LYS A 78 -0.96 -30.18 -10.42
CA LYS A 78 -2.04 -31.09 -10.83
C LYS A 78 -3.42 -30.42 -10.76
N ALA A 79 -3.64 -29.58 -9.76
CA ALA A 79 -4.89 -28.82 -9.60
C ALA A 79 -5.10 -27.86 -10.78
N VAL A 80 -4.12 -27.03 -11.12
CA VAL A 80 -4.16 -26.12 -12.28
C VAL A 80 -4.48 -26.87 -13.57
N LYS A 81 -3.81 -28.01 -13.81
CA LYS A 81 -4.11 -28.85 -15.00
C LYS A 81 -5.51 -29.45 -14.99
N ALA A 82 -6.03 -29.78 -13.82
CA ALA A 82 -7.36 -30.34 -13.68
C ALA A 82 -8.41 -29.29 -14.03
N VAL A 83 -8.28 -28.07 -13.47
CA VAL A 83 -9.13 -26.90 -13.76
C VAL A 83 -9.09 -26.53 -15.25
N ILE A 84 -7.92 -26.38 -15.86
CA ILE A 84 -7.81 -26.16 -17.33
C ILE A 84 -8.54 -27.26 -18.15
N THR A 85 -8.56 -28.50 -17.64
CA THR A 85 -9.28 -29.61 -18.31
C THR A 85 -10.79 -29.52 -18.08
N CYS A 86 -11.21 -29.01 -16.93
CA CYS A 86 -12.59 -28.68 -16.62
C CYS A 86 -13.05 -27.56 -17.58
N HIS A 87 -12.41 -26.38 -17.56
CA HIS A 87 -12.74 -25.25 -18.45
C HIS A 87 -12.83 -25.62 -19.93
N LYS A 88 -11.92 -26.49 -20.39
CA LYS A 88 -11.98 -27.05 -21.74
C LYS A 88 -13.29 -27.81 -22.02
N LYS A 89 -13.73 -28.66 -21.10
CA LYS A 89 -15.00 -29.40 -21.27
C LYS A 89 -16.18 -28.45 -21.24
N GLN A 90 -16.14 -27.44 -20.37
CA GLN A 90 -17.17 -26.40 -20.29
C GLN A 90 -17.30 -25.68 -21.64
N ALA A 91 -16.19 -25.18 -22.20
CA ALA A 91 -16.17 -24.54 -23.51
C ALA A 91 -16.63 -25.48 -24.64
N ASP A 92 -16.15 -26.74 -24.64
CA ASP A 92 -16.55 -27.78 -25.60
C ASP A 92 -18.06 -28.12 -25.54
N ALA A 93 -18.69 -27.96 -24.37
CA ALA A 93 -20.11 -28.23 -24.14
C ALA A 93 -20.96 -27.01 -24.49
N ALA A 94 -20.54 -25.82 -24.07
CA ALA A 94 -21.16 -24.55 -24.43
C ALA A 94 -21.17 -24.34 -25.96
N PHE A 95 -20.08 -24.67 -26.66
CA PHE A 95 -20.01 -24.64 -28.12
C PHE A 95 -21.01 -25.58 -28.81
N LYS A 96 -21.39 -26.69 -28.16
CA LYS A 96 -22.40 -27.64 -28.66
C LYS A 96 -23.83 -27.26 -28.25
N ALA A 97 -24.03 -26.04 -27.73
CA ALA A 97 -25.29 -25.56 -27.17
C ALA A 97 -25.83 -26.46 -26.03
N ALA A 98 -24.92 -27.07 -25.26
CA ALA A 98 -25.22 -27.86 -24.08
C ALA A 98 -24.31 -27.41 -22.93
N PRO A 99 -24.38 -26.14 -22.48
CA PRO A 99 -23.51 -25.62 -21.43
C PRO A 99 -23.66 -26.46 -20.17
N VAL A 100 -22.51 -26.75 -19.54
CA VAL A 100 -22.43 -27.44 -18.25
C VAL A 100 -21.82 -26.47 -17.25
N ASP A 101 -22.38 -26.45 -16.05
CA ASP A 101 -21.74 -25.84 -14.88
C ASP A 101 -20.55 -26.73 -14.48
N ASP A 102 -19.37 -26.12 -14.36
CA ASP A 102 -18.11 -26.84 -14.17
C ASP A 102 -17.70 -26.95 -12.71
N GLU A 103 -18.51 -26.41 -11.80
CA GLU A 103 -18.09 -26.17 -10.43
C GLU A 103 -18.00 -27.51 -9.69
N ALA A 104 -18.75 -28.52 -10.15
CA ALA A 104 -18.58 -29.90 -9.73
C ALA A 104 -17.24 -30.52 -10.18
N CYS A 105 -16.65 -30.09 -11.30
CA CYS A 105 -15.31 -30.50 -11.73
C CYS A 105 -14.21 -29.73 -10.97
N GLU A 106 -14.46 -28.47 -10.62
CA GLU A 106 -13.45 -27.57 -10.08
C GLU A 106 -13.42 -27.54 -8.55
N LYS A 107 -14.51 -27.10 -7.92
CA LYS A 107 -14.62 -26.80 -6.47
C LYS A 107 -15.35 -27.90 -5.70
N GLY A 108 -16.23 -28.64 -6.36
CA GLY A 108 -17.07 -29.68 -5.78
C GLY A 108 -18.35 -29.14 -5.12
N PRO A 109 -19.09 -29.99 -4.39
CA PRO A 109 -18.75 -31.36 -4.02
C PRO A 109 -18.92 -32.35 -5.20
N ASN A 110 -17.94 -33.26 -5.37
CA ASN A 110 -17.99 -34.29 -6.43
C ASN A 110 -17.36 -35.61 -5.97
N ASN A 111 -17.69 -36.04 -4.75
CA ASN A 111 -17.22 -37.30 -4.17
C ASN A 111 -15.68 -37.45 -4.22
N GLY A 112 -14.94 -36.37 -3.94
CA GLY A 112 -13.48 -36.35 -3.97
C GLY A 112 -12.87 -36.35 -5.38
N LYS A 113 -13.66 -36.03 -6.41
CA LYS A 113 -13.22 -36.04 -7.82
C LYS A 113 -12.98 -34.66 -8.39
N SER A 114 -13.43 -33.59 -7.73
CA SER A 114 -13.13 -32.22 -8.18
C SER A 114 -11.65 -31.90 -8.02
N ALA A 115 -11.18 -30.85 -8.71
CA ALA A 115 -9.79 -30.40 -8.66
C ALA A 115 -9.41 -29.95 -7.25
N LYS A 116 -10.28 -29.17 -6.58
CA LYS A 116 -10.11 -28.70 -5.21
C LYS A 116 -10.09 -29.84 -4.20
N GLU A 117 -11.08 -30.74 -4.22
CA GLU A 117 -11.10 -31.88 -3.28
C GLU A 117 -9.85 -32.77 -3.40
N ARG A 118 -9.28 -32.89 -4.61
CA ARG A 118 -8.02 -33.63 -4.84
C ARG A 118 -6.79 -32.88 -4.33
N LEU A 119 -6.80 -31.55 -4.40
CA LEU A 119 -5.77 -30.69 -3.82
C LEU A 119 -5.82 -30.77 -2.29
N ASP A 120 -6.99 -30.56 -1.70
CA ASP A 120 -7.25 -30.71 -0.26
C ASP A 120 -6.73 -32.06 0.26
N ALA A 121 -7.07 -33.16 -0.43
CA ALA A 121 -6.62 -34.50 -0.06
C ALA A 121 -5.09 -34.67 -0.19
N ALA A 122 -4.45 -33.99 -1.13
CA ALA A 122 -3.00 -34.00 -1.27
C ALA A 122 -2.31 -33.17 -0.17
N ILE A 123 -2.84 -31.99 0.17
CA ILE A 123 -2.37 -31.13 1.26
C ILE A 123 -2.50 -31.87 2.59
N ALA A 124 -3.66 -32.44 2.88
CA ALA A 124 -3.91 -33.23 4.10
C ALA A 124 -2.96 -34.42 4.25
N LYS A 125 -2.54 -35.03 3.12
CA LYS A 125 -1.59 -36.15 3.13
C LYS A 125 -0.15 -35.71 3.46
N VAL A 126 0.25 -34.51 3.05
CA VAL A 126 1.63 -34.02 3.25
C VAL A 126 1.77 -33.17 4.52
N SER A 127 0.67 -32.65 5.08
CA SER A 127 0.67 -31.74 6.22
C SER A 127 1.53 -32.14 7.43
N PRO A 128 1.71 -33.44 7.80
CA PRO A 128 2.59 -33.81 8.90
C PRO A 128 4.08 -33.50 8.68
N LEU A 129 4.48 -33.26 7.42
CA LEU A 129 5.84 -32.91 7.04
C LEU A 129 6.01 -31.40 6.80
N CYS A 130 4.93 -30.62 6.87
CA CYS A 130 4.92 -29.21 6.51
C CYS A 130 5.09 -28.32 7.73
N THR A 131 5.73 -27.17 7.53
CA THR A 131 5.70 -26.08 8.50
C THR A 131 4.31 -25.42 8.50
N SER A 132 4.00 -24.66 9.56
CA SER A 132 2.80 -23.81 9.58
C SER A 132 2.82 -22.76 8.47
N THR A 133 4.00 -22.25 8.12
CA THR A 133 4.18 -21.29 7.01
C THR A 133 3.80 -21.91 5.66
N GLU A 134 4.30 -23.11 5.35
CA GLU A 134 3.98 -23.82 4.10
C GLU A 134 2.48 -24.11 3.98
N LEU A 135 1.83 -24.53 5.09
CA LEU A 135 0.39 -24.79 5.10
C LEU A 135 -0.45 -23.52 4.97
N THR A 136 0.00 -22.41 5.57
CA THR A 136 -0.66 -21.12 5.46
C THR A 136 -0.59 -20.60 4.03
N PHE A 137 0.58 -20.66 3.41
CA PHE A 137 0.78 -20.23 2.02
C PHE A 137 0.05 -21.13 1.03
N ALA A 138 0.06 -22.45 1.25
CA ALA A 138 -0.76 -23.36 0.46
C ALA A 138 -2.26 -23.02 0.56
N SER A 139 -2.77 -22.72 1.75
CA SER A 139 -4.17 -22.36 1.93
C SER A 139 -4.53 -21.04 1.24
N ALA A 140 -3.64 -20.05 1.29
CA ALA A 140 -3.81 -18.77 0.62
C ALA A 140 -3.78 -18.89 -0.92
N GLU A 141 -2.85 -19.69 -1.44
CA GLU A 141 -2.74 -19.95 -2.89
C GLU A 141 -3.94 -20.76 -3.38
N GLU A 142 -4.39 -21.76 -2.64
CA GLU A 142 -5.60 -22.50 -2.96
C GLU A 142 -6.83 -21.59 -2.99
N THR A 143 -6.96 -20.68 -2.02
CA THR A 143 -8.05 -19.70 -1.99
C THR A 143 -8.00 -18.77 -3.21
N THR A 144 -6.80 -18.37 -3.64
CA THR A 144 -6.62 -17.48 -4.79
C THR A 144 -6.94 -18.19 -6.10
N LEU A 145 -6.40 -19.38 -6.32
CA LEU A 145 -6.57 -20.13 -7.56
C LEU A 145 -8.01 -20.59 -7.79
N PHE A 146 -8.76 -20.90 -6.73
CA PHE A 146 -10.16 -21.33 -6.77
C PHE A 146 -11.15 -20.21 -6.39
N ALA A 147 -10.71 -18.94 -6.34
CA ALA A 147 -11.64 -17.81 -6.23
C ALA A 147 -12.48 -17.66 -7.51
N ASP A 148 -13.56 -16.87 -7.45
CA ASP A 148 -14.38 -16.58 -8.63
C ASP A 148 -13.67 -15.64 -9.63
N LYS A 149 -14.25 -15.48 -10.84
CA LYS A 149 -13.73 -14.58 -11.89
C LYS A 149 -13.50 -13.11 -11.50
N THR A 150 -13.99 -12.63 -10.36
CA THR A 150 -13.70 -11.26 -9.90
C THR A 150 -12.28 -11.12 -9.36
N ASN A 151 -11.67 -12.23 -8.95
CA ASN A 151 -10.25 -12.26 -8.63
C ASN A 151 -9.43 -12.52 -9.91
N PRO A 152 -8.63 -11.56 -10.39
CA PRO A 152 -7.89 -11.70 -11.65
C PRO A 152 -6.82 -12.80 -11.64
N LEU A 153 -6.41 -13.28 -10.46
CA LEU A 153 -5.46 -14.38 -10.31
C LEU A 153 -6.15 -15.75 -10.22
N SER A 154 -7.47 -15.81 -10.08
CA SER A 154 -8.21 -17.08 -10.11
C SER A 154 -8.06 -17.76 -11.46
N LEU A 155 -8.14 -19.09 -11.46
CA LEU A 155 -8.15 -19.85 -12.70
C LEU A 155 -9.42 -19.55 -13.52
N ASP A 156 -10.53 -19.30 -12.83
CA ASP A 156 -11.82 -18.92 -13.41
C ASP A 156 -11.72 -17.59 -14.19
N ALA A 157 -11.02 -16.58 -13.65
CA ALA A 157 -10.74 -15.33 -14.36
C ALA A 157 -9.78 -15.54 -15.53
N GLN A 158 -8.71 -16.32 -15.31
CA GLN A 158 -7.69 -16.59 -16.33
C GLN A 158 -8.24 -17.39 -17.51
N ASN A 159 -9.33 -18.12 -17.33
CA ASN A 159 -10.06 -18.80 -18.39
C ASN A 159 -10.43 -17.84 -19.55
N GLY A 160 -10.74 -16.59 -19.20
CA GLY A 160 -11.03 -15.51 -20.15
C GLY A 160 -9.84 -15.10 -21.03
N ASN A 161 -8.60 -15.42 -20.66
CA ASN A 161 -7.41 -15.18 -21.50
C ASN A 161 -7.30 -16.20 -22.64
N VAL A 162 -7.87 -17.38 -22.48
CA VAL A 162 -7.86 -18.47 -23.48
C VAL A 162 -9.12 -18.42 -24.33
N TYR A 163 -10.29 -18.18 -23.73
CA TYR A 163 -11.57 -18.01 -24.41
C TYR A 163 -11.95 -16.52 -24.47
N CYS A 164 -11.15 -15.76 -25.20
CA CYS A 164 -11.06 -14.31 -25.11
C CYS A 164 -11.87 -13.50 -26.15
N ASP A 165 -12.62 -14.17 -27.04
CA ASP A 165 -13.26 -13.49 -28.19
C ASP A 165 -14.67 -12.99 -27.87
N SER A 166 -14.77 -11.70 -27.53
CA SER A 166 -16.03 -11.01 -27.16
C SER A 166 -16.73 -10.30 -28.33
N THR A 167 -16.42 -10.67 -29.59
CA THR A 167 -17.01 -10.02 -30.76
C THR A 167 -18.54 -10.11 -30.81
N MET A 168 -19.19 -9.17 -31.51
CA MET A 168 -20.64 -8.95 -31.45
C MET A 168 -21.45 -10.23 -31.73
N GLY A 169 -22.15 -10.73 -30.71
CA GLY A 169 -22.93 -11.97 -30.76
C GLY A 169 -22.32 -13.16 -30.01
N ALA A 170 -21.11 -13.01 -29.48
CA ALA A 170 -20.50 -13.99 -28.58
C ALA A 170 -21.38 -14.21 -27.35
N MET A 171 -21.55 -15.47 -26.95
CA MET A 171 -22.21 -15.83 -25.69
C MET A 171 -21.13 -16.11 -24.64
N LEU A 172 -21.40 -15.77 -23.39
CA LEU A 172 -20.53 -16.18 -22.28
C LEU A 172 -20.50 -17.72 -22.22
N ILE A 173 -19.31 -18.29 -21.99
CA ILE A 173 -19.17 -19.73 -21.75
C ILE A 173 -20.02 -20.13 -20.56
N ASP A 174 -20.01 -19.28 -19.54
CA ASP A 174 -20.81 -19.41 -18.36
C ASP A 174 -21.47 -18.07 -17.97
N ALA A 175 -22.74 -17.94 -18.37
CA ALA A 175 -23.52 -16.73 -18.14
C ALA A 175 -24.05 -16.62 -16.71
N SER A 176 -24.06 -17.71 -15.94
CA SER A 176 -24.69 -17.79 -14.61
C SER A 176 -23.75 -18.17 -13.48
N GLY A 177 -22.57 -18.73 -13.77
CA GLY A 177 -21.57 -19.11 -12.79
C GLY A 177 -20.32 -18.23 -12.83
N ASP A 178 -19.24 -18.75 -12.28
CA ASP A 178 -18.06 -17.97 -11.88
C ASP A 178 -16.90 -18.02 -12.87
N ASP A 179 -17.05 -18.65 -14.03
CA ASP A 179 -16.03 -18.69 -15.08
C ASP A 179 -16.04 -17.47 -16.02
N ALA A 180 -14.84 -16.98 -16.35
CA ALA A 180 -14.66 -15.95 -17.37
C ALA A 180 -14.44 -16.58 -18.75
N GLY A 181 -15.03 -15.98 -19.79
CA GLY A 181 -14.75 -16.34 -21.17
C GLY A 181 -15.97 -16.38 -22.07
N TRP A 182 -15.69 -16.53 -23.37
CA TRP A 182 -16.67 -16.44 -24.44
C TRP A 182 -16.62 -17.68 -25.33
N VAL A 183 -17.81 -18.19 -25.70
CA VAL A 183 -17.93 -19.37 -26.54
C VAL A 183 -17.30 -19.06 -27.91
N PRO A 184 -16.29 -19.82 -28.37
CA PRO A 184 -15.64 -19.55 -29.65
C PRO A 184 -16.62 -19.62 -30.82
N HIS A 185 -16.45 -18.77 -31.83
CA HIS A 185 -17.40 -18.65 -32.96
C HIS A 185 -17.29 -19.77 -34.00
N SER A 186 -16.20 -20.56 -33.98
CA SER A 186 -16.00 -21.65 -34.91
C SER A 186 -15.25 -22.81 -34.27
N GLY A 187 -15.41 -24.01 -34.84
CA GLY A 187 -14.73 -25.20 -34.36
C GLY A 187 -13.20 -25.12 -34.46
N ASP A 188 -12.66 -24.27 -35.32
CA ASP A 188 -11.21 -24.05 -35.43
C ASP A 188 -10.70 -23.08 -34.36
N GLN A 189 -11.45 -22.03 -34.05
CA GLN A 189 -11.15 -21.14 -32.90
C GLN A 189 -11.21 -21.90 -31.58
N LEU A 190 -12.20 -22.78 -31.40
CA LEU A 190 -12.31 -23.66 -30.23
C LEU A 190 -11.09 -24.58 -30.11
N LYS A 191 -10.71 -25.28 -31.19
CA LYS A 191 -9.49 -26.12 -31.20
C LYS A 191 -8.23 -25.30 -30.89
N CYS A 192 -8.16 -24.05 -31.35
CA CYS A 192 -7.05 -23.16 -31.04
C CYS A 192 -7.01 -22.85 -29.53
N ALA A 193 -8.11 -22.35 -28.96
CA ALA A 193 -8.22 -22.02 -27.54
C ALA A 193 -7.90 -23.23 -26.64
N ASP A 194 -8.50 -24.39 -26.91
CA ASP A 194 -8.22 -25.66 -26.23
C ASP A 194 -6.73 -26.01 -26.24
N SER A 195 -6.08 -25.80 -27.39
CA SER A 195 -4.66 -26.12 -27.56
C SER A 195 -3.80 -25.14 -26.78
N VAL A 196 -4.14 -23.85 -26.77
CA VAL A 196 -3.44 -22.83 -26.00
C VAL A 196 -3.54 -23.13 -24.51
N GLY A 197 -4.75 -23.30 -23.97
CA GLY A 197 -4.95 -23.64 -22.55
C GLY A 197 -4.21 -24.91 -22.13
N LYS A 198 -4.28 -25.96 -22.95
CA LYS A 198 -3.54 -27.21 -22.70
C LYS A 198 -2.02 -27.03 -22.66
N GLU A 199 -1.45 -26.23 -23.56
CA GLU A 199 0.00 -25.98 -23.57
C GLU A 199 0.43 -25.03 -22.44
N LEU A 200 -0.42 -24.10 -22.00
CA LEU A 200 -0.17 -23.29 -20.79
C LEU A 200 -0.13 -24.18 -19.54
N GLY A 201 -1.09 -25.08 -19.35
CA GLY A 201 -1.05 -26.03 -18.23
C GLY A 201 0.18 -26.96 -18.25
N LYS A 202 0.75 -27.22 -19.44
CA LYS A 202 2.04 -27.93 -19.56
C LYS A 202 3.23 -27.04 -19.23
N LEU A 203 3.21 -25.77 -19.62
CA LEU A 203 4.22 -24.77 -19.29
C LEU A 203 4.32 -24.62 -17.78
N THR A 204 3.23 -24.30 -17.09
CA THR A 204 3.17 -24.18 -15.61
C THR A 204 3.78 -25.40 -14.93
N ALA A 205 3.44 -26.61 -15.37
CA ALA A 205 3.98 -27.82 -14.78
C ALA A 205 5.43 -28.14 -15.14
N ALA A 206 5.94 -27.59 -16.23
CA ALA A 206 7.34 -27.71 -16.60
C ALA A 206 8.19 -26.75 -15.76
N VAL A 207 7.74 -25.50 -15.59
CA VAL A 207 8.35 -24.46 -14.74
C VAL A 207 8.39 -24.89 -13.28
N ILE A 208 7.26 -25.30 -12.69
CA ILE A 208 7.21 -25.84 -11.32
C ILE A 208 8.18 -27.03 -11.14
N LYS A 209 8.38 -27.84 -12.19
CA LYS A 209 9.32 -28.97 -12.15
C LYS A 209 10.78 -28.50 -12.22
N CYS A 210 11.07 -27.36 -12.83
CA CYS A 210 12.38 -26.72 -12.78
C CYS A 210 12.64 -26.17 -11.37
N HIS A 211 11.69 -25.47 -10.76
CA HIS A 211 11.81 -24.98 -9.38
C HIS A 211 12.03 -26.12 -8.37
N ILE A 212 11.28 -27.23 -8.49
CA ILE A 212 11.49 -28.43 -7.66
C ILE A 212 12.93 -28.95 -7.79
N LYS A 213 13.46 -29.04 -9.02
CA LYS A 213 14.82 -29.50 -9.23
C LYS A 213 15.84 -28.52 -8.67
N MET A 214 15.60 -27.22 -8.82
CA MET A 214 16.45 -26.18 -8.26
C MET A 214 16.52 -26.33 -6.74
N ALA A 215 15.38 -26.39 -6.05
CA ALA A 215 15.31 -26.61 -4.62
C ALA A 215 16.03 -27.90 -4.19
N ASP A 216 15.78 -29.02 -4.89
CA ASP A 216 16.46 -30.30 -4.64
C ASP A 216 17.99 -30.23 -4.82
N GLN A 217 18.46 -29.59 -5.89
CA GLN A 217 19.89 -29.48 -6.17
C GLN A 217 20.59 -28.55 -5.20
N PHE A 218 20.04 -27.35 -4.95
CA PHE A 218 20.62 -26.37 -4.04
C PHE A 218 20.64 -26.90 -2.59
N PHE A 219 19.57 -27.57 -2.15
CA PHE A 219 19.57 -28.26 -0.86
C PHE A 219 20.65 -29.34 -0.76
N ALA A 220 20.97 -30.02 -1.87
CA ALA A 220 22.05 -31.00 -1.95
C ALA A 220 23.45 -30.39 -2.15
N GLY A 221 23.57 -29.06 -2.19
CA GLY A 221 24.82 -28.35 -2.47
C GLY A 221 25.33 -28.55 -3.90
N LYS A 222 24.43 -28.81 -4.85
CA LYS A 222 24.73 -29.02 -6.27
C LYS A 222 24.23 -27.85 -7.11
N ASP A 223 25.02 -27.51 -8.10
CA ASP A 223 24.68 -26.51 -9.10
C ASP A 223 23.49 -26.97 -9.96
N PHE A 224 22.63 -26.02 -10.31
CA PHE A 224 21.50 -26.21 -11.20
C PHE A 224 21.22 -24.88 -11.92
N ASP A 225 21.37 -24.90 -13.23
CA ASP A 225 20.98 -23.80 -14.09
C ASP A 225 19.48 -23.93 -14.38
N GLU A 226 18.71 -23.22 -13.58
CA GLU A 226 17.26 -23.13 -13.69
C GLU A 226 16.90 -22.53 -15.06
N ASN A 227 17.53 -21.44 -15.47
CA ASN A 227 17.19 -20.69 -16.68
C ASN A 227 17.28 -21.56 -17.94
N VAL A 228 18.22 -22.51 -17.95
CA VAL A 228 18.32 -23.56 -19.00
C VAL A 228 17.14 -24.54 -18.98
N CYS A 229 16.57 -24.81 -17.81
CA CYS A 229 15.39 -25.64 -17.62
C CYS A 229 14.09 -24.95 -18.07
N GLU A 230 13.88 -23.68 -17.73
CA GLU A 230 12.61 -22.99 -17.97
C GLU A 230 12.60 -22.10 -19.21
N GLU A 231 13.59 -21.23 -19.41
CA GLU A 231 13.54 -20.17 -20.42
C GLU A 231 14.22 -20.59 -21.71
N ASN A 232 15.49 -21.00 -21.64
CA ASN A 232 16.33 -21.14 -22.82
C ASN A 232 17.41 -22.21 -22.63
N ASP A 233 17.26 -23.36 -23.27
CA ASP A 233 18.31 -24.40 -23.32
C ASP A 233 19.15 -24.22 -24.60
N PRO A 234 20.31 -23.54 -24.56
CA PRO A 234 21.09 -23.25 -25.75
C PRO A 234 21.68 -24.50 -26.42
N VAL A 235 21.60 -25.66 -25.77
CA VAL A 235 22.18 -26.92 -26.24
C VAL A 235 21.11 -27.82 -26.85
N LYS A 236 20.00 -28.03 -26.13
CA LYS A 236 18.98 -29.02 -26.51
C LYS A 236 17.71 -28.40 -27.05
N HIS A 237 17.54 -27.08 -26.91
CA HIS A 237 16.32 -26.35 -27.26
C HIS A 237 15.05 -27.00 -26.69
N LYS A 238 15.11 -27.29 -25.39
CA LYS A 238 14.12 -28.08 -24.64
C LYS A 238 13.76 -27.44 -23.31
N SER A 239 13.94 -26.13 -23.14
CA SER A 239 13.40 -25.42 -21.99
C SER A 239 11.85 -25.50 -21.97
N ALA A 240 11.23 -25.09 -20.88
CA ALA A 240 9.77 -25.04 -20.75
C ALA A 240 9.14 -24.09 -21.79
N VAL A 241 9.67 -22.88 -21.89
CA VAL A 241 9.25 -21.82 -22.81
C VAL A 241 9.51 -22.21 -24.27
N GLU A 242 10.66 -22.81 -24.59
CA GLU A 242 10.95 -23.25 -25.96
C GLU A 242 9.95 -24.32 -26.43
N LYS A 243 9.55 -25.24 -25.55
CA LYS A 243 8.52 -26.24 -25.87
C LYS A 243 7.15 -25.60 -26.08
N TYR A 244 6.78 -24.62 -25.25
CA TYR A 244 5.53 -23.87 -25.40
C TYR A 244 5.51 -23.11 -26.73
N ASN A 245 6.55 -22.34 -27.02
CA ASN A 245 6.69 -21.56 -28.26
C ASN A 245 6.72 -22.44 -29.51
N ALA A 246 7.34 -23.62 -29.45
CA ALA A 246 7.28 -24.60 -30.53
C ALA A 246 5.85 -25.11 -30.76
N ALA A 247 5.04 -25.27 -29.71
CA ALA A 247 3.63 -25.63 -29.84
C ALA A 247 2.80 -24.47 -30.41
N MET A 248 3.05 -23.23 -30.00
CA MET A 248 2.38 -22.04 -30.54
C MET A 248 2.68 -21.84 -32.03
N THR A 249 3.92 -22.11 -32.44
CA THR A 249 4.32 -22.09 -33.86
C THR A 249 3.54 -23.10 -34.69
N LYS A 250 3.36 -24.34 -34.17
CA LYS A 250 2.55 -25.37 -34.84
C LYS A 250 1.09 -24.94 -35.01
N LEU A 251 0.52 -24.21 -34.06
CA LEU A 251 -0.83 -23.67 -34.16
C LEU A 251 -0.91 -22.56 -35.23
N THR A 252 0.12 -21.71 -35.34
CA THR A 252 0.22 -20.70 -36.40
C THR A 252 0.26 -21.36 -37.78
N THR A 253 1.06 -22.40 -37.97
CA THR A 253 1.14 -23.14 -39.24
C THR A 253 -0.19 -23.78 -39.63
N LYS A 254 -1.02 -24.18 -38.65
CA LYS A 254 -2.34 -24.75 -38.90
C LYS A 254 -3.39 -23.73 -39.33
N GLY A 255 -3.17 -22.43 -39.08
CA GLY A 255 -4.12 -21.38 -39.46
C GLY A 255 -5.47 -21.42 -38.73
N ILE A 256 -5.58 -22.14 -37.61
CA ILE A 256 -6.84 -22.33 -36.88
C ILE A 256 -7.11 -21.23 -35.84
N CYS A 257 -6.10 -20.43 -35.50
CA CYS A 257 -6.20 -19.32 -34.55
C CYS A 257 -6.52 -18.03 -35.30
N SER A 258 -7.78 -17.84 -35.70
CA SER A 258 -8.24 -16.66 -36.45
C SER A 258 -8.69 -15.50 -35.55
N GLN A 259 -8.90 -15.75 -34.25
CA GLN A 259 -9.30 -14.75 -33.28
C GLN A 259 -8.15 -13.77 -32.97
N PRO A 260 -8.37 -12.44 -33.01
CA PRO A 260 -7.32 -11.46 -32.73
C PRO A 260 -6.70 -11.62 -31.34
N CYS A 261 -7.51 -12.02 -30.35
CA CYS A 261 -7.06 -12.17 -28.97
C CYS A 261 -6.03 -13.31 -28.78
N LEU A 262 -6.02 -14.34 -29.65
CA LEU A 262 -4.99 -15.39 -29.69
C LEU A 262 -4.08 -15.28 -30.93
N SER A 263 -3.76 -14.06 -31.35
CA SER A 263 -2.71 -13.82 -32.35
C SER A 263 -1.38 -14.48 -31.94
N PRO A 264 -0.45 -14.74 -32.88
CA PRO A 264 0.86 -15.29 -32.55
C PRO A 264 1.58 -14.51 -31.43
N ALA A 265 1.53 -13.17 -31.47
CA ALA A 265 2.14 -12.32 -30.46
C ALA A 265 1.46 -12.46 -29.09
N ASN A 266 0.12 -12.47 -29.06
CA ASN A 266 -0.64 -12.59 -27.82
C ASN A 266 -0.44 -13.95 -27.14
N ARG A 267 -0.31 -15.03 -27.93
CA ARG A 267 -0.02 -16.37 -27.39
C ARG A 267 1.37 -16.41 -26.73
N THR A 268 2.38 -15.79 -27.34
CA THR A 268 3.71 -15.67 -26.73
C THR A 268 3.67 -14.82 -25.46
N ALA A 269 2.95 -13.68 -25.48
CA ALA A 269 2.78 -12.83 -24.31
C ALA A 269 2.07 -13.55 -23.15
N LEU A 270 1.05 -14.37 -23.47
CA LEU A 270 0.34 -15.18 -22.47
C LEU A 270 1.25 -16.24 -21.84
N GLY A 271 2.12 -16.87 -22.63
CA GLY A 271 3.15 -17.77 -22.11
C GLY A 271 4.12 -17.07 -21.15
N ALA A 272 4.61 -15.89 -21.51
CA ALA A 272 5.50 -15.09 -20.66
C ALA A 272 4.80 -14.63 -19.36
N SER A 273 3.52 -14.24 -19.44
CA SER A 273 2.74 -13.86 -18.26
C SER A 273 2.56 -15.01 -17.29
N VAL A 274 2.31 -16.23 -17.79
CA VAL A 274 2.17 -17.42 -16.94
C VAL A 274 3.51 -17.84 -16.33
N LEU A 275 4.61 -17.68 -17.07
CA LEU A 275 5.95 -17.91 -16.53
C LEU A 275 6.23 -16.98 -15.33
N ALA A 276 6.10 -15.66 -15.53
CA ALA A 276 6.31 -14.67 -14.48
C ALA A 276 5.39 -14.86 -13.26
N GLN A 277 4.15 -15.30 -13.47
CA GLN A 277 3.24 -15.62 -12.38
C GLN A 277 3.73 -16.80 -11.54
N VAL A 278 4.31 -17.83 -12.17
CA VAL A 278 4.80 -19.03 -11.49
C VAL A 278 6.13 -18.76 -10.77
N GLU A 279 7.03 -17.97 -11.36
CA GLU A 279 8.28 -17.47 -10.74
C GLU A 279 7.98 -16.63 -9.49
N GLY A 280 7.04 -15.69 -9.60
CA GLY A 280 6.58 -14.87 -8.47
C GLY A 280 5.86 -15.66 -7.37
N ALA A 281 5.21 -16.77 -7.72
CA ALA A 281 4.54 -17.65 -6.77
C ALA A 281 5.49 -18.67 -6.12
N ASN A 282 6.75 -18.76 -6.53
CA ASN A 282 7.70 -19.76 -6.03
C ASN A 282 7.93 -19.66 -4.51
N VAL A 283 7.94 -18.43 -3.97
CA VAL A 283 8.01 -18.16 -2.53
C VAL A 283 6.85 -18.75 -1.72
N LEU A 284 5.68 -18.99 -2.33
CA LEU A 284 4.53 -19.58 -1.65
C LEU A 284 4.76 -21.06 -1.30
N VAL A 285 5.55 -21.75 -2.12
CA VAL A 285 5.89 -23.16 -1.90
C VAL A 285 7.24 -23.31 -1.20
N TYR A 286 8.16 -22.38 -1.44
CA TYR A 286 9.50 -22.36 -0.84
C TYR A 286 9.72 -21.07 -0.03
N PRO A 287 8.99 -20.88 1.10
CA PRO A 287 9.09 -19.67 1.89
C PRO A 287 10.45 -19.51 2.57
N CYS A 288 10.85 -18.25 2.75
CA CYS A 288 12.11 -17.89 3.40
C CYS A 288 12.02 -17.88 4.92
N PRO A 289 13.07 -18.34 5.64
CA PRO A 289 13.18 -18.14 7.08
C PRO A 289 13.14 -16.65 7.42
N THR A 290 12.33 -16.29 8.41
CA THR A 290 12.32 -14.95 8.98
C THR A 290 13.65 -14.69 9.70
N THR A 291 14.62 -14.18 8.97
CA THR A 291 15.68 -13.36 9.55
C THR A 291 15.12 -11.94 9.60
N THR A 292 15.20 -11.27 10.74
CA THR A 292 14.63 -9.92 10.97
C THR A 292 15.20 -8.87 10.00
N THR A 293 14.69 -8.85 8.77
CA THR A 293 14.91 -7.84 7.74
C THR A 293 13.72 -7.92 6.77
N THR A 294 12.70 -7.10 7.01
CA THR A 294 11.46 -7.10 6.22
C THR A 294 11.64 -6.25 4.96
N THR A 295 11.73 -6.89 3.80
CA THR A 295 11.63 -6.24 2.48
C THR A 295 10.16 -6.18 2.09
N THR A 296 9.55 -5.00 2.17
CA THR A 296 8.13 -4.79 1.86
C THR A 296 7.92 -4.62 0.36
N THR A 297 7.46 -5.66 -0.35
CA THR A 297 6.83 -5.51 -1.66
C THR A 297 5.38 -5.07 -1.47
N THR A 298 5.00 -3.96 -2.12
CA THR A 298 3.64 -3.43 -2.11
C THR A 298 2.82 -4.19 -3.15
N SER A 299 2.01 -5.16 -2.72
CA SER A 299 0.88 -5.67 -3.49
C SER A 299 -0.41 -5.40 -2.69
N THR A 300 -1.29 -4.59 -3.28
CA THR A 300 -2.61 -4.25 -2.75
C THR A 300 -3.51 -5.48 -2.85
N SER A 301 -3.48 -6.33 -1.84
CA SER A 301 -4.47 -7.39 -1.64
C SER A 301 -5.50 -6.92 -0.62
N THR A 302 -6.74 -6.71 -1.05
CA THR A 302 -7.89 -6.55 -0.16
C THR A 302 -8.35 -7.93 0.29
N THR A 303 -7.66 -8.52 1.27
CA THR A 303 -8.26 -9.64 2.02
C THR A 303 -9.33 -9.04 2.91
N SER A 304 -10.61 -9.38 2.68
CA SER A 304 -11.61 -9.26 3.73
C SER A 304 -11.31 -10.35 4.76
N SER A 305 -10.67 -10.01 5.87
CA SER A 305 -10.67 -10.89 7.03
C SER A 305 -12.11 -10.98 7.52
N THR A 306 -12.75 -12.12 7.33
CA THR A 306 -13.97 -12.46 8.07
C THR A 306 -13.56 -13.22 9.32
N CYS A 307 -14.23 -13.00 10.44
CA CYS A 307 -13.96 -13.73 11.66
C CYS A 307 -14.00 -15.25 11.40
N PRO A 308 -12.90 -15.98 11.63
CA PRO A 308 -12.91 -17.42 11.46
C PRO A 308 -13.88 -18.06 12.46
N PRO A 309 -14.46 -19.25 12.14
CA PRO A 309 -15.21 -20.03 13.12
C PRO A 309 -14.29 -20.31 14.33
N PRO A 310 -14.75 -20.13 15.58
CA PRO A 310 -13.89 -20.31 16.76
C PRO A 310 -13.31 -21.73 16.78
N GLY A 311 -12.01 -21.85 16.52
CA GLY A 311 -11.27 -23.11 16.51
C GLY A 311 -10.76 -23.50 17.89
N MET A 312 -10.31 -22.52 18.68
CA MET A 312 -9.97 -22.64 20.10
C MET A 312 -10.69 -21.59 20.96
N ALA A 313 -10.80 -21.88 22.26
CA ALA A 313 -11.27 -20.89 23.23
C ALA A 313 -10.25 -19.75 23.34
N CYS A 314 -10.74 -18.51 23.34
CA CYS A 314 -9.89 -17.34 23.52
C CYS A 314 -9.09 -17.41 24.83
N SER A 315 -7.78 -17.16 24.76
CA SER A 315 -6.87 -17.18 25.89
C SER A 315 -6.41 -15.79 26.33
N CYS A 316 -7.05 -14.73 25.83
CA CYS A 316 -6.77 -13.37 26.27
C CYS A 316 -7.11 -13.18 27.76
N SER A 317 -6.19 -12.54 28.47
CA SER A 317 -6.40 -12.18 29.87
C SER A 317 -7.57 -11.21 29.98
N GLY A 318 -8.52 -11.48 30.88
CA GLY A 318 -9.74 -10.68 31.05
C GLY A 318 -10.95 -11.15 30.23
N GLY A 319 -10.80 -12.16 29.37
CA GLY A 319 -11.89 -12.75 28.59
C GLY A 319 -11.77 -12.50 27.07
N THR A 320 -12.82 -12.86 26.33
CA THR A 320 -12.85 -12.70 24.86
C THR A 320 -13.09 -11.24 24.49
N PRO A 321 -12.14 -10.57 23.80
CA PRO A 321 -12.37 -9.23 23.30
C PRO A 321 -13.26 -9.27 22.05
N LEU A 322 -14.18 -8.31 21.96
CA LEU A 322 -15.03 -8.03 20.80
C LEU A 322 -14.59 -6.79 20.04
N GLU A 323 -13.83 -5.90 20.68
CA GLU A 323 -13.31 -4.69 20.04
C GLU A 323 -11.84 -4.44 20.40
N TYR A 324 -11.09 -3.99 19.41
CA TYR A 324 -9.80 -3.34 19.55
C TYR A 324 -9.99 -1.83 19.35
N LYS A 325 -9.77 -1.07 20.41
CA LYS A 325 -9.88 0.39 20.40
C LYS A 325 -8.49 0.99 20.47
N PHE A 326 -8.17 1.89 19.55
CA PHE A 326 -6.94 2.68 19.61
C PHE A 326 -7.28 4.16 19.68
N LYS A 327 -6.79 4.85 20.71
CA LYS A 327 -6.98 6.29 20.91
C LYS A 327 -5.66 7.02 20.78
N THR A 328 -5.53 7.96 19.85
CA THR A 328 -4.31 8.76 19.69
C THR A 328 -4.09 9.71 20.85
N VAL A 329 -2.83 9.96 21.15
CA VAL A 329 -2.35 10.95 22.13
C VAL A 329 -1.17 11.70 21.52
N ILE A 330 -0.79 12.82 22.14
CA ILE A 330 0.46 13.50 21.78
C ILE A 330 1.64 12.64 22.24
N GLY A 331 2.38 12.10 21.27
CA GLY A 331 3.64 11.40 21.49
C GLY A 331 4.81 12.36 21.73
N ALA A 332 5.85 11.86 22.37
CA ALA A 332 7.11 12.58 22.58
C ALA A 332 8.30 11.69 22.24
N GLY A 333 9.40 12.30 21.82
CA GLY A 333 10.64 11.58 21.47
C GLY A 333 10.69 11.15 20.00
N SER A 334 11.59 10.21 19.72
CA SER A 334 11.87 9.71 18.37
C SER A 334 11.20 8.36 18.16
N CYS A 335 10.39 8.24 17.11
CA CYS A 335 9.79 7.00 16.66
C CYS A 335 10.45 6.48 15.37
N GLY A 336 11.39 7.21 14.78
CA GLY A 336 12.06 6.72 13.58
C GLY A 336 13.32 7.50 13.26
N HIS A 337 13.93 7.19 12.12
CA HIS A 337 15.06 7.94 11.57
C HIS A 337 15.21 7.70 10.07
N LEU A 338 15.99 8.57 9.43
CA LEU A 338 16.47 8.40 8.06
C LEU A 338 17.94 8.00 8.07
N ALA A 339 18.25 7.06 7.18
CA ALA A 339 19.61 6.66 6.85
C ALA A 339 19.93 7.08 5.42
N SER A 340 21.13 7.61 5.19
CA SER A 340 21.73 7.77 3.86
C SER A 340 22.73 6.64 3.59
N ASP A 341 23.30 6.61 2.39
CA ASP A 341 24.35 5.64 2.04
C ASP A 341 25.64 5.82 2.90
N THR A 342 25.78 6.94 3.61
CA THR A 342 26.99 7.28 4.40
C THR A 342 26.74 7.58 5.87
N ASN A 343 25.48 7.86 6.25
CA ASN A 343 25.10 8.17 7.62
C ASN A 343 23.81 7.45 7.99
N ALA A 344 23.92 6.45 8.86
CA ALA A 344 22.81 5.58 9.24
C ALA A 344 21.69 6.28 10.04
N ASN A 345 21.92 7.47 10.60
CA ASN A 345 20.95 8.16 11.47
C ASN A 345 21.07 9.68 11.34
N PHE A 346 21.01 10.20 10.11
CA PHE A 346 21.26 11.63 9.88
C PHE A 346 20.07 12.54 10.24
N PHE A 347 18.87 11.98 10.34
CA PHE A 347 17.64 12.71 10.64
C PHE A 347 16.72 11.85 11.50
N SER A 348 16.17 12.39 12.59
CA SER A 348 15.26 11.70 13.51
C SER A 348 13.81 12.01 13.16
N LEU A 349 12.94 10.99 13.21
CA LEU A 349 11.50 11.12 13.00
C LEU A 349 10.80 11.11 14.36
N ALA A 350 10.02 12.16 14.64
CA ALA A 350 9.33 12.32 15.91
C ALA A 350 8.12 11.39 16.03
N CYS A 351 7.85 10.91 17.24
CA CYS A 351 6.58 10.26 17.56
C CYS A 351 5.42 11.23 17.36
N SER A 352 4.27 10.77 16.84
CA SER A 352 3.13 11.64 16.46
C SER A 352 3.42 12.62 15.32
N GLY A 353 4.51 12.41 14.59
CA GLY A 353 4.83 13.14 13.37
C GLY A 353 4.28 12.47 12.11
N LEU A 354 3.77 13.28 11.19
CA LEU A 354 3.49 12.90 9.81
C LEU A 354 4.54 13.56 8.90
N TYR A 355 5.30 12.72 8.19
CA TYR A 355 6.30 13.13 7.22
C TYR A 355 5.85 12.76 5.81
N PHE A 356 6.17 13.59 4.83
CA PHE A 356 5.80 13.36 3.43
C PHE A 356 6.76 14.05 2.46
N GLY A 357 6.77 13.56 1.22
CA GLY A 357 7.54 14.16 0.13
C GLY A 357 8.97 13.66 0.02
N GLY A 358 9.60 13.99 -1.11
CA GLY A 358 11.02 13.74 -1.32
C GLY A 358 11.92 14.68 -0.50
N ALA A 359 13.22 14.69 -0.80
CA ALA A 359 14.16 15.57 -0.10
C ALA A 359 13.86 17.06 -0.33
N GLY A 360 13.11 17.42 -1.38
CA GLY A 360 12.81 18.80 -1.76
C GLY A 360 11.57 19.39 -1.08
N VAL A 361 11.01 18.73 -0.07
CA VAL A 361 9.83 19.22 0.65
C VAL A 361 10.11 20.61 1.25
N ALA A 362 9.18 21.53 0.98
CA ALA A 362 9.24 22.91 1.42
C ALA A 362 8.25 23.21 2.56
N VAL A 363 7.35 22.27 2.86
CA VAL A 363 6.53 22.31 4.07
C VAL A 363 7.41 21.94 5.28
N PRO A 364 7.40 22.75 6.35
CA PRO A 364 8.05 22.39 7.61
C PRO A 364 7.49 21.07 8.17
N LEU A 365 8.36 20.09 8.39
CA LEU A 365 8.00 18.76 8.90
C LEU A 365 8.56 18.52 10.31
N PRO A 366 7.90 17.69 11.13
CA PRO A 366 6.68 16.93 10.83
C PRO A 366 5.40 17.77 10.85
N ALA A 367 4.42 17.37 10.05
CA ALA A 367 3.04 17.80 10.30
C ALA A 367 2.51 17.09 11.55
N ALA A 368 1.74 17.82 12.37
CA ALA A 368 1.20 17.26 13.60
C ALA A 368 0.03 16.32 13.30
N VAL A 369 0.10 15.10 13.83
CA VAL A 369 -1.05 14.18 13.83
C VAL A 369 -2.03 14.64 14.91
N PRO A 370 -3.32 14.85 14.60
CA PRO A 370 -4.32 15.17 15.61
C PRO A 370 -4.45 14.04 16.64
N ASP A 371 -4.60 14.41 17.91
CA ASP A 371 -4.75 13.47 19.01
C ASP A 371 -6.22 13.32 19.43
N ASN A 372 -6.47 12.52 20.48
CA ASN A 372 -7.75 12.32 21.14
C ASN A 372 -8.85 11.64 20.30
N PHE A 373 -8.60 11.36 19.02
CA PHE A 373 -9.47 10.52 18.21
C PHE A 373 -9.25 9.05 18.50
N PHE A 374 -10.29 8.25 18.35
CA PHE A 374 -10.18 6.81 18.47
C PHE A 374 -10.97 6.11 17.38
N ASN A 375 -10.44 4.97 16.96
CA ASN A 375 -11.12 4.04 16.08
C ASN A 375 -11.47 2.78 16.86
N VAL A 376 -12.63 2.23 16.58
CA VAL A 376 -13.06 0.92 17.08
C VAL A 376 -12.96 -0.07 15.92
N ILE A 377 -12.27 -1.18 16.14
CA ILE A 377 -12.14 -2.27 15.17
C ILE A 377 -12.70 -3.52 15.81
N HIS A 378 -13.51 -4.28 15.08
CA HIS A 378 -14.09 -5.51 15.59
C HIS A 378 -12.97 -6.55 15.71
N ALA A 379 -12.92 -7.22 16.86
CA ALA A 379 -11.90 -8.22 17.17
C ALA A 379 -12.54 -9.59 17.34
N CYS A 380 -11.96 -10.59 16.68
CA CYS A 380 -12.32 -11.99 16.84
C CYS A 380 -11.11 -12.76 17.34
N CYS A 381 -11.28 -13.44 18.46
CA CYS A 381 -10.19 -14.11 19.17
C CYS A 381 -10.13 -15.61 18.87
N ASP A 382 -8.95 -16.11 18.54
CA ASP A 382 -8.62 -17.54 18.47
C ASP A 382 -7.27 -17.78 19.15
N GLY A 383 -7.29 -18.42 20.34
CA GLY A 383 -6.12 -18.45 21.22
C GLY A 383 -5.72 -17.05 21.70
N SER A 384 -4.48 -16.60 21.43
CA SER A 384 -4.01 -15.24 21.70
C SER A 384 -4.16 -14.29 20.51
N THR A 385 -4.40 -14.83 19.32
CA THR A 385 -4.47 -14.06 18.08
C THR A 385 -5.84 -13.42 17.94
N LEU A 386 -5.84 -12.14 17.62
CA LEU A 386 -7.00 -11.34 17.28
C LEU A 386 -7.00 -11.11 15.78
N THR A 387 -8.05 -11.58 15.11
CA THR A 387 -8.36 -11.13 13.75
C THR A 387 -9.15 -9.83 13.86
N LEU A 388 -8.65 -8.79 13.22
CA LEU A 388 -9.26 -7.46 13.22
C LEU A 388 -10.04 -7.25 11.92
N THR A 389 -11.27 -6.78 12.06
CA THR A 389 -12.21 -6.53 10.95
C THR A 389 -12.94 -5.21 11.22
N GLY A 390 -13.25 -4.43 10.19
CA GLY A 390 -13.81 -3.09 10.41
C GLY A 390 -15.20 -3.12 11.06
N THR A 391 -15.45 -2.15 11.93
CA THR A 391 -16.77 -1.92 12.54
C THR A 391 -17.62 -1.01 11.68
N SER A 392 -18.91 -1.30 11.59
CA SER A 392 -19.90 -0.34 11.10
C SER A 392 -20.11 0.78 12.12
N SER A 393 -20.72 1.89 11.69
CA SER A 393 -21.05 2.96 12.64
C SER A 393 -22.11 2.57 13.65
N ALA A 394 -23.05 1.69 13.31
CA ALA A 394 -24.05 1.19 14.25
C ALA A 394 -23.40 0.44 15.42
N GLU A 395 -22.40 -0.40 15.11
CA GLU A 395 -21.62 -1.14 16.11
C GLU A 395 -20.76 -0.20 16.95
N ALA A 396 -20.18 0.84 16.35
CA ALA A 396 -19.36 1.84 17.02
C ALA A 396 -20.16 2.89 17.86
N GLY A 397 -21.46 2.68 18.10
CA GLY A 397 -22.31 3.55 18.92
C GLY A 397 -23.24 4.50 18.15
N GLY A 398 -23.36 4.34 16.82
CA GLY A 398 -24.25 5.08 15.94
C GLY A 398 -23.63 6.36 15.34
N ASN A 399 -24.26 6.89 14.30
CA ASN A 399 -23.88 8.19 13.75
C ASN A 399 -24.46 9.31 14.59
N LEU A 400 -23.80 10.47 14.58
CA LEU A 400 -24.28 11.67 15.27
C LEU A 400 -24.39 12.85 14.32
N CYS A 401 -25.39 13.69 14.55
CA CYS A 401 -25.52 14.95 13.86
C CYS A 401 -24.47 15.95 14.34
N SER A 402 -23.76 16.49 13.36
CA SER A 402 -22.80 17.57 13.49
C SER A 402 -23.43 18.89 13.06
N GLY A 403 -23.51 19.84 13.98
CA GLY A 403 -24.21 21.11 13.77
C GLY A 403 -25.73 20.96 13.56
N GLY A 404 -26.38 22.07 13.21
CA GLY A 404 -27.83 22.13 12.99
C GLY A 404 -28.67 22.05 14.26
N SER A 405 -30.00 22.00 14.09
CA SER A 405 -30.94 21.96 15.22
C SER A 405 -30.96 20.64 15.97
N ASN A 406 -30.41 19.57 15.38
CA ASN A 406 -30.37 18.21 15.94
C ASN A 406 -28.96 17.79 16.37
N HIS A 407 -28.03 18.73 16.58
CA HIS A 407 -26.66 18.47 17.02
C HIS A 407 -26.56 17.48 18.21
N HIS A 408 -25.61 16.55 18.13
CA HIS A 408 -25.39 15.40 19.04
C HIS A 408 -26.52 14.37 19.13
N ASN A 409 -27.57 14.46 18.32
CA ASN A 409 -28.56 13.39 18.25
C ASN A 409 -28.17 12.34 17.20
N PRO A 410 -28.64 11.10 17.35
CA PRO A 410 -28.41 10.05 16.37
C PRO A 410 -28.94 10.41 14.98
N CYS A 411 -28.27 9.92 13.93
CA CYS A 411 -28.69 10.12 12.55
C CYS A 411 -28.42 8.90 11.67
N ILE A 412 -29.10 8.82 10.53
CA ILE A 412 -28.88 7.79 9.50
C ILE A 412 -28.44 8.48 8.20
N SER A 413 -28.84 9.74 7.99
CA SER A 413 -28.45 10.57 6.86
C SER A 413 -28.39 12.05 7.24
N ASN A 414 -27.88 12.89 6.34
CA ASN A 414 -27.87 14.35 6.53
C ASN A 414 -29.28 14.95 6.72
N PHE A 415 -30.34 14.26 6.30
CA PHE A 415 -31.71 14.71 6.50
C PHE A 415 -32.10 14.79 7.99
N ASP A 416 -31.54 13.89 8.81
CA ASP A 416 -31.78 13.86 10.25
C ASP A 416 -31.08 15.01 10.98
N CYS A 417 -30.23 15.76 10.27
CA CYS A 417 -29.44 16.87 10.78
C CYS A 417 -29.80 18.19 10.06
N PRO A 418 -30.98 18.80 10.31
CA PRO A 418 -31.37 20.04 9.66
C PRO A 418 -30.38 21.17 9.98
N GLY A 419 -29.69 21.68 8.94
CA GLY A 419 -28.61 22.65 9.11
C GLY A 419 -27.29 22.07 9.63
N GLY A 420 -27.12 20.75 9.54
CA GLY A 420 -25.93 19.99 9.93
C GLY A 420 -25.66 18.80 9.00
N THR A 421 -24.76 17.91 9.40
CA THR A 421 -24.37 16.70 8.66
C THR A 421 -24.35 15.48 9.57
N CYS A 422 -24.66 14.31 9.03
CA CYS A 422 -24.58 13.06 9.76
C CYS A 422 -23.17 12.48 9.65
N LYS A 423 -22.52 12.20 10.78
CA LYS A 423 -21.12 11.74 10.81
C LYS A 423 -20.94 10.33 11.35
N PHE A 424 -19.95 9.65 10.79
CA PHE A 424 -19.52 8.28 11.10
C PHE A 424 -18.14 8.33 11.79
N LEU A 425 -18.06 8.83 13.03
CA LEU A 425 -16.79 9.26 13.65
C LEU A 425 -15.89 8.16 14.21
N HIS A 426 -16.43 6.98 14.54
CA HIS A 426 -15.71 6.00 15.39
C HIS A 426 -15.57 4.62 14.78
N CYS A 427 -16.04 4.46 13.54
CA CYS A 427 -16.09 3.18 12.85
C CYS A 427 -14.93 2.99 11.89
N THR A 428 -14.76 1.77 11.39
CA THR A 428 -13.65 1.39 10.52
C THR A 428 -14.06 0.69 9.23
N THR A 429 -15.34 0.78 8.85
CA THR A 429 -15.82 0.43 7.50
C THR A 429 -15.60 1.56 6.49
N ALA A 430 -15.73 1.23 5.19
CA ALA A 430 -15.73 2.24 4.13
C ALA A 430 -16.75 3.36 4.40
N GLY A 431 -16.34 4.62 4.20
CA GLY A 431 -17.13 5.82 4.44
C GLY A 431 -16.97 6.43 5.84
N CYS A 432 -16.32 5.74 6.77
CA CYS A 432 -16.02 6.28 8.10
C CYS A 432 -14.93 7.35 8.03
N LEU A 433 -15.03 8.37 8.90
CA LEU A 433 -14.00 9.40 9.02
C LEU A 433 -12.84 8.87 9.87
N PHE A 434 -11.61 9.22 9.50
CA PHE A 434 -10.42 8.82 10.26
C PHE A 434 -9.80 10.03 10.96
N GLY A 435 -10.06 10.15 12.26
CA GLY A 435 -9.62 11.30 13.06
C GLY A 435 -10.28 12.63 12.64
N PRO A 436 -9.96 13.75 13.31
CA PRO A 436 -10.47 15.07 12.95
C PRO A 436 -9.78 15.61 11.68
N PRO A 437 -10.24 16.75 11.11
CA PRO A 437 -9.56 17.38 9.99
C PRO A 437 -8.08 17.61 10.28
N LEU A 438 -7.23 17.26 9.31
CA LEU A 438 -5.77 17.28 9.42
C LEU A 438 -5.22 18.61 8.89
N PRO A 439 -4.75 19.53 9.76
CA PRO A 439 -4.12 20.75 9.30
C PRO A 439 -2.67 20.49 8.88
N ILE A 440 -2.32 20.86 7.65
CA ILE A 440 -0.94 20.87 7.13
C ILE A 440 -0.54 22.33 6.87
N PRO A 441 -0.09 23.05 7.91
CA PRO A 441 0.39 24.41 7.75
C PRO A 441 1.72 24.42 7.00
N ASN A 442 1.81 25.22 5.94
CA ASN A 442 3.11 25.58 5.38
C ASN A 442 3.59 26.88 6.03
N SER A 443 4.24 26.74 7.19
CA SER A 443 4.79 27.86 7.95
C SER A 443 6.10 28.41 7.38
N ALA A 444 6.62 27.85 6.28
CA ALA A 444 7.80 28.39 5.63
C ALA A 444 7.59 29.86 5.25
N HIS A 445 8.69 30.60 5.26
CA HIS A 445 8.70 32.04 5.04
C HIS A 445 7.87 32.42 3.81
N MET A 446 6.79 33.18 4.00
CA MET A 446 5.84 33.64 2.96
C MET A 446 5.07 32.54 2.21
N GLN A 447 4.97 31.32 2.75
CA GLN A 447 4.36 30.17 2.06
C GLN A 447 2.99 29.73 2.60
N ALA A 448 2.42 30.48 3.56
CA ALA A 448 1.11 30.20 4.14
C ALA A 448 -0.02 29.91 3.12
N PRO A 449 -0.10 30.53 1.92
CA PRO A 449 -1.13 30.21 0.92
C PRO A 449 -1.11 28.78 0.39
N SER A 450 0.00 28.04 0.57
CA SER A 450 0.11 26.63 0.15
C SER A 450 -0.35 25.63 1.23
N SER A 451 -0.84 26.12 2.37
CA SER A 451 -1.31 25.29 3.48
C SER A 451 -2.62 24.58 3.14
N THR A 452 -2.74 23.33 3.56
CA THR A 452 -3.91 22.48 3.27
C THR A 452 -4.61 22.01 4.53
N CYS A 453 -5.91 21.79 4.41
CA CYS A 453 -6.72 21.05 5.37
C CYS A 453 -7.12 19.73 4.72
N GLY A 454 -6.84 18.61 5.37
CA GLY A 454 -7.19 17.26 4.90
C GLY A 454 -8.39 16.69 5.64
N ILE A 455 -9.28 16.01 4.92
CA ILE A 455 -10.39 15.24 5.49
C ILE A 455 -10.17 13.78 5.12
N LEU A 456 -9.72 12.99 6.10
CA LEU A 456 -9.41 11.58 5.92
C LEU A 456 -10.67 10.73 6.03
N THR A 457 -10.95 9.94 5.00
CA THR A 457 -12.08 9.00 4.95
C THR A 457 -11.58 7.60 4.62
N ILE A 458 -12.06 6.59 5.33
CA ILE A 458 -11.76 5.18 5.06
C ILE A 458 -12.44 4.75 3.75
N THR A 459 -11.70 4.18 2.81
CA THR A 459 -12.21 3.79 1.48
C THR A 459 -12.55 2.32 1.35
N ALA A 460 -12.00 1.48 2.22
CA ALA A 460 -12.37 0.08 2.35
C ALA A 460 -12.29 -0.35 3.82
N THR A 461 -13.09 -1.36 4.19
CA THR A 461 -13.17 -1.86 5.56
C THR A 461 -11.80 -2.26 6.10
N ALA A 462 -11.50 -1.81 7.32
CA ALA A 462 -10.23 -2.09 7.97
C ALA A 462 -10.04 -3.59 8.21
N THR A 463 -8.80 -4.05 8.09
CA THR A 463 -8.40 -5.43 8.37
C THR A 463 -7.06 -5.46 9.08
N GLY A 464 -6.72 -6.56 9.73
CA GLY A 464 -5.40 -6.73 10.35
C GLY A 464 -5.39 -7.84 11.38
N THR A 465 -4.28 -7.94 12.11
CA THR A 465 -4.17 -8.87 13.23
C THR A 465 -3.56 -8.18 14.45
N ALA A 466 -3.82 -8.75 15.63
CA ALA A 466 -3.13 -8.40 16.86
C ALA A 466 -2.94 -9.64 17.73
N ASP A 467 -2.10 -9.56 18.75
CA ASP A 467 -1.91 -10.62 19.74
C ASP A 467 -2.13 -10.02 21.14
N CYS A 468 -3.09 -10.56 21.88
CA CYS A 468 -3.45 -10.05 23.20
C CYS A 468 -2.51 -10.50 24.33
N SER A 469 -1.57 -11.41 24.05
CA SER A 469 -0.53 -11.85 24.99
C SER A 469 0.72 -10.98 24.91
N THR A 470 1.11 -10.54 23.71
CA THR A 470 2.25 -9.62 23.51
C THR A 470 1.82 -8.16 23.47
N GLY A 471 0.57 -7.90 23.08
CA GLY A 471 0.06 -6.55 22.80
C GLY A 471 0.47 -6.02 21.42
N GLU A 472 1.06 -6.85 20.57
CA GLU A 472 1.44 -6.48 19.22
C GLU A 472 0.20 -6.36 18.32
N ALA A 473 0.23 -5.40 17.42
CA ALA A 473 -0.69 -5.31 16.29
C ALA A 473 0.12 -5.25 15.00
N HIS A 474 -0.36 -5.97 13.99
CA HIS A 474 0.32 -6.16 12.72
C HIS A 474 -0.60 -5.88 11.54
N THR A 475 -0.05 -5.15 10.56
CA THR A 475 -0.71 -4.88 9.27
C THR A 475 -2.17 -4.44 9.44
N ILE A 476 -2.44 -3.51 10.37
CA ILE A 476 -3.75 -2.86 10.43
C ILE A 476 -3.88 -2.00 9.17
N ASN A 477 -4.56 -2.56 8.17
CA ASN A 477 -4.79 -1.96 6.88
C ASN A 477 -5.96 -0.99 6.97
N LEU A 478 -5.64 0.29 6.80
CA LEU A 478 -6.58 1.40 6.75
C LEU A 478 -6.34 2.15 5.45
N PRO A 479 -7.04 1.78 4.37
CA PRO A 479 -7.00 2.54 3.14
C PRO A 479 -7.80 3.82 3.33
N LEU A 480 -7.12 4.95 3.24
CA LEU A 480 -7.67 6.29 3.43
C LEU A 480 -7.71 7.03 2.10
N ASN A 481 -8.64 7.96 2.01
CA ASN A 481 -8.66 9.01 1.01
C ASN A 481 -8.64 10.34 1.73
N ASP A 482 -7.61 11.13 1.48
CA ASP A 482 -7.47 12.49 2.00
C ASP A 482 -8.08 13.48 1.00
N ASN A 483 -9.25 14.02 1.33
CA ASN A 483 -9.82 15.10 0.55
C ASN A 483 -9.16 16.42 0.94
N LEU A 484 -8.39 16.99 0.02
CA LEU A 484 -7.53 18.14 0.27
C LEU A 484 -8.23 19.46 -0.04
N PHE A 485 -8.08 20.41 0.87
CA PHE A 485 -8.56 21.77 0.74
C PHE A 485 -7.39 22.75 0.83
N LEU A 486 -7.08 23.45 -0.27
CA LEU A 486 -6.05 24.48 -0.31
C LEU A 486 -6.57 25.77 0.33
N SER A 487 -6.55 25.79 1.66
CA SER A 487 -7.22 26.82 2.44
C SER A 487 -6.31 28.00 2.80
N GLY A 488 -4.99 27.82 2.74
CA GLY A 488 -4.06 28.84 3.20
C GLY A 488 -4.19 29.08 4.70
N ASP A 489 -4.08 30.35 5.14
CA ASP A 489 -4.36 30.73 6.53
C ASP A 489 -5.78 31.29 6.68
N GLN A 490 -6.63 30.61 7.45
CA GLN A 490 -8.03 30.99 7.67
C GLN A 490 -8.22 31.94 8.86
N LEU A 491 -7.23 32.09 9.75
CA LEU A 491 -7.39 32.79 11.03
C LEU A 491 -6.21 33.72 11.35
N ALA A 492 -5.85 34.57 10.38
CA ALA A 492 -4.73 35.51 10.50
C ALA A 492 -4.85 36.53 11.66
N ASN A 493 -6.06 36.83 12.12
CA ASN A 493 -6.32 37.62 13.33
C ASN A 493 -7.55 37.07 14.05
N ARG A 494 -7.53 37.02 15.37
CA ARG A 494 -8.69 36.58 16.15
C ARG A 494 -8.91 37.37 17.44
N CYS A 495 -10.14 37.32 17.92
CA CYS A 495 -10.51 37.89 19.21
C CYS A 495 -10.03 37.03 20.38
N VAL A 496 -9.40 37.66 21.38
CA VAL A 496 -9.07 37.05 22.67
C VAL A 496 -9.92 37.73 23.74
N GLY A 497 -10.67 36.94 24.51
CA GLY A 497 -11.65 37.44 25.48
C GLY A 497 -12.93 38.01 24.83
N GLY A 498 -13.76 38.67 25.64
CA GLY A 498 -15.06 39.18 25.20
C GLY A 498 -16.13 38.09 25.03
N THR A 499 -17.19 38.38 24.26
CA THR A 499 -18.31 37.45 24.01
C THR A 499 -18.12 36.57 22.77
N SER A 500 -17.05 36.82 22.01
CA SER A 500 -16.72 36.06 20.79
C SER A 500 -15.23 35.72 20.68
N PRO A 501 -14.60 35.08 21.70
CA PRO A 501 -13.23 34.57 21.56
C PRO A 501 -13.08 33.67 20.32
N GLY A 502 -11.97 33.85 19.60
CA GLY A 502 -11.60 33.11 18.39
C GLY A 502 -12.23 33.62 17.10
N ALA A 503 -13.22 34.50 17.15
CA ALA A 503 -13.81 35.09 15.94
C ALA A 503 -12.78 35.95 15.18
N PRO A 504 -12.81 35.97 13.84
CA PRO A 504 -11.92 36.82 13.05
C PRO A 504 -12.16 38.30 13.36
N CYS A 505 -11.09 39.10 13.38
CA CYS A 505 -11.18 40.53 13.69
C CYS A 505 -10.24 41.37 12.83
N GLY A 506 -10.77 42.49 12.33
CA GLY A 506 -10.02 43.37 11.42
C GLY A 506 -9.58 42.67 10.13
N ASN A 507 -8.55 43.21 9.49
CA ASN A 507 -7.93 42.60 8.31
C ASN A 507 -6.57 42.04 8.68
N ALA A 508 -6.18 40.90 8.08
CA ALA A 508 -4.82 40.38 8.16
C ALA A 508 -3.85 41.53 7.85
N CYS A 509 -2.90 41.78 8.74
CA CYS A 509 -1.94 42.86 8.58
C CYS A 509 -2.49 44.29 8.47
N GLY A 510 -3.70 44.53 8.98
CA GLY A 510 -4.35 45.86 9.01
C GLY A 510 -4.63 46.36 10.44
N ASN A 511 -5.49 47.38 10.53
CA ASN A 511 -6.00 47.85 11.83
C ASN A 511 -6.74 46.72 12.54
N LEU A 512 -6.28 46.37 13.74
CA LEU A 512 -6.93 45.43 14.63
C LEU A 512 -8.36 45.93 14.91
N GLY A 513 -9.36 45.13 14.51
CA GLY A 513 -10.77 45.47 14.71
C GLY A 513 -11.17 45.39 16.19
N ALA A 514 -12.38 45.89 16.50
CA ALA A 514 -12.96 45.71 17.83
C ALA A 514 -13.58 44.31 17.97
N CYS A 515 -13.34 43.66 19.11
CA CYS A 515 -13.99 42.40 19.44
C CYS A 515 -15.23 42.63 20.30
N ALA A 516 -16.29 41.88 20.02
CA ALA A 516 -17.55 41.97 20.76
C ALA A 516 -17.34 41.66 22.25
N GLY A 517 -18.03 42.42 23.12
CA GLY A 517 -17.97 42.20 24.57
C GLY A 517 -16.66 42.63 25.24
N GLY A 518 -15.86 43.49 24.61
CA GLY A 518 -14.63 44.03 25.20
C GLY A 518 -13.39 43.13 25.05
N GLY A 519 -13.40 42.21 24.09
CA GLY A 519 -12.22 41.41 23.75
C GLY A 519 -11.13 42.23 23.04
N THR A 520 -9.94 41.65 22.93
CA THR A 520 -8.79 42.23 22.22
C THR A 520 -8.56 41.48 20.92
N CYS A 521 -8.41 42.18 19.81
CA CYS A 521 -8.02 41.54 18.54
C CYS A 521 -6.50 41.27 18.55
N THR A 522 -6.11 40.01 18.40
CA THR A 522 -4.72 39.55 18.35
C THR A 522 -4.32 39.26 16.92
N ASN A 523 -3.13 39.72 16.52
CA ASN A 523 -2.50 39.35 15.26
C ASN A 523 -1.87 37.96 15.42
N ASP A 524 -2.37 37.01 14.65
CA ASP A 524 -1.86 35.65 14.51
C ASP A 524 -1.29 35.45 13.10
N THR A 525 -0.76 36.51 12.50
CA THR A 525 -0.13 36.42 11.17
C THR A 525 1.33 36.02 11.31
N ALA A 526 2.12 36.78 12.08
CA ALA A 526 3.56 36.55 12.20
C ALA A 526 4.23 37.31 13.37
N ARG A 527 5.46 36.90 13.69
CA ARG A 527 6.37 37.60 14.63
C ARG A 527 7.75 37.79 14.01
N CYS A 528 8.40 38.89 14.37
CA CYS A 528 9.78 39.15 13.97
C CYS A 528 10.76 38.23 14.69
N THR A 529 11.71 37.66 13.96
CA THR A 529 12.78 36.79 14.53
C THR A 529 13.71 37.54 15.47
N GLY A 530 13.91 38.85 15.28
CA GLY A 530 14.84 39.64 16.11
C GLY A 530 14.29 39.98 17.51
N ASN A 531 13.03 40.43 17.58
CA ASN A 531 12.46 41.07 18.76
C ASN A 531 11.06 40.57 19.16
N GLY A 532 10.45 39.66 18.38
CA GLY A 532 9.09 39.16 18.64
C GLY A 532 7.97 40.19 18.43
N ALA A 533 8.24 41.32 17.78
CA ALA A 533 7.19 42.25 17.39
C ALA A 533 6.24 41.59 16.38
N THR A 534 4.94 41.94 16.44
CA THR A 534 3.99 41.59 15.37
C THR A 534 4.45 42.19 14.06
N CYS A 535 4.38 41.42 12.98
CA CYS A 535 4.84 41.86 11.66
C CYS A 535 3.96 41.29 10.56
N CYS A 536 4.14 41.83 9.36
CA CYS A 536 3.40 41.50 8.15
C CYS A 536 4.29 41.31 6.93
N SER A 537 5.48 41.86 7.00
CA SER A 537 6.56 41.65 6.04
C SER A 537 7.89 41.82 6.76
N ASP A 538 8.98 41.39 6.12
CA ASP A 538 10.33 41.60 6.65
C ASP A 538 10.65 43.07 6.91
N ALA A 539 10.00 43.99 6.19
CA ALA A 539 10.18 45.43 6.38
C ALA A 539 9.82 45.88 7.81
N ASP A 540 8.90 45.19 8.49
CA ASP A 540 8.47 45.51 9.85
C ASP A 540 9.51 45.09 10.91
N CYS A 541 10.44 44.21 10.55
CA CYS A 541 11.39 43.59 11.46
C CYS A 541 12.78 44.25 11.46
N GLY A 542 12.95 45.32 10.67
CA GLY A 542 14.21 46.02 10.52
C GLY A 542 15.27 45.21 9.75
N ALA A 543 16.49 45.75 9.66
CA ALA A 543 17.50 45.25 8.70
C ALA A 543 17.99 43.80 8.92
N ASN A 544 17.74 43.20 10.09
CA ASN A 544 18.28 41.87 10.46
C ASN A 544 17.20 40.89 10.95
N GLY A 545 15.91 41.20 10.76
CA GLY A 545 14.81 40.36 11.20
C GLY A 545 13.95 39.96 10.00
N THR A 546 13.42 38.75 10.05
CA THR A 546 12.42 38.26 9.12
C THR A 546 11.09 38.11 9.84
N CYS A 547 10.01 38.20 9.07
CA CYS A 547 8.66 38.09 9.57
C CYS A 547 8.14 36.66 9.38
N GLU A 548 8.10 35.89 10.47
CA GLU A 548 7.80 34.46 10.39
C GLU A 548 6.44 34.10 10.98
N THR A 549 5.80 33.11 10.36
CA THR A 549 4.40 32.72 10.61
C THR A 549 4.20 31.84 11.84
N GLY A 550 5.16 31.87 12.77
CA GLY A 550 5.09 31.19 14.06
C GLY A 550 5.79 31.98 15.14
N ALA A 551 5.68 31.53 16.38
CA ALA A 551 6.47 32.05 17.48
C ALA A 551 6.96 30.95 18.42
N CYS A 552 8.18 31.13 18.92
CA CYS A 552 8.75 30.22 19.89
C CYS A 552 7.97 30.24 21.20
N VAL A 553 7.67 29.06 21.73
CA VAL A 553 7.13 28.87 23.06
C VAL A 553 8.21 28.26 23.93
N GLY A 554 8.61 28.99 24.97
CA GLY A 554 9.75 28.64 25.81
C GLY A 554 11.12 28.94 25.19
N GLY A 555 12.17 28.62 25.93
CA GLY A 555 13.56 28.81 25.49
C GLY A 555 14.03 30.27 25.39
N ALA A 556 15.26 30.45 24.88
CA ALA A 556 15.90 31.76 24.76
C ALA A 556 15.24 32.68 23.72
N ASN A 557 14.47 32.10 22.79
CA ASN A 557 13.76 32.81 21.73
C ASN A 557 12.26 32.97 22.00
N ASN A 558 11.78 32.68 23.22
CA ASN A 558 10.36 32.78 23.57
C ASN A 558 9.69 34.07 23.06
N GLY A 559 8.62 33.93 22.26
CA GLY A 559 7.85 35.01 21.65
C GLY A 559 8.42 35.58 20.35
N LYS A 560 9.61 35.16 19.91
CA LYS A 560 10.20 35.55 18.63
C LYS A 560 9.69 34.69 17.48
N GLY A 561 9.74 35.24 16.27
CA GLY A 561 9.39 34.54 15.03
C GLY A 561 10.14 33.23 14.85
N CYS A 562 9.46 32.20 14.33
CA CYS A 562 10.04 30.91 14.00
C CYS A 562 9.26 30.24 12.85
N ILE A 563 9.91 29.29 12.19
CA ILE A 563 9.32 28.40 11.19
C ILE A 563 9.29 26.96 11.71
N THR A 564 10.35 26.55 12.40
CA THR A 564 10.54 25.20 12.93
C THR A 564 11.05 25.24 14.38
N ASP A 565 10.97 24.11 15.08
CA ASP A 565 11.52 23.97 16.44
C ASP A 565 13.02 24.30 16.52
N ALA A 566 13.76 24.16 15.42
CA ALA A 566 15.19 24.51 15.37
C ALA A 566 15.44 26.00 15.62
N ASP A 567 14.47 26.86 15.30
CA ASP A 567 14.51 28.31 15.59
C ASP A 567 14.27 28.61 17.07
N CYS A 568 13.83 27.62 17.84
CA CYS A 568 13.44 27.72 19.24
C CYS A 568 14.30 26.83 20.15
N PRO A 569 15.59 27.18 20.39
CA PRO A 569 16.45 26.38 21.26
C PRO A 569 15.83 26.17 22.65
N SER A 570 15.66 24.90 23.03
CA SER A 570 15.01 24.49 24.29
C SER A 570 13.54 24.94 24.42
N GLY A 571 12.87 25.14 23.29
CA GLY A 571 11.43 25.38 23.17
C GLY A 571 10.89 24.66 21.92
N PHE A 572 9.72 25.08 21.47
CA PHE A 572 9.13 24.62 20.21
C PHE A 572 8.53 25.79 19.45
N CYS A 573 8.42 25.66 18.13
CA CYS A 573 7.83 26.65 17.28
C CYS A 573 6.34 26.40 17.13
N LYS A 574 5.55 27.32 17.67
CA LYS A 574 4.10 27.31 17.47
C LYS A 574 3.76 28.07 16.20
N THR A 575 3.21 27.37 15.21
CA THR A 575 2.71 28.02 13.99
C THR A 575 1.42 28.80 14.28
N PHE A 576 1.27 29.95 13.63
CA PHE A 576 0.02 30.70 13.65
C PHE A 576 -0.90 30.36 12.49
N VAL A 577 -0.39 29.72 11.44
CA VAL A 577 -1.16 29.36 10.24
C VAL A 577 -2.24 28.33 10.60
N GLN A 578 -3.50 28.68 10.35
CA GLN A 578 -4.64 27.79 10.59
C GLN A 578 -5.30 27.40 9.26
N PRO A 579 -4.93 26.26 8.65
CA PRO A 579 -5.53 25.86 7.38
C PRO A 579 -6.89 25.19 7.53
N CYS A 580 -7.17 24.55 8.67
CA CYS A 580 -8.49 24.02 8.97
C CYS A 580 -9.27 24.99 9.85
N PRO A 581 -10.59 25.11 9.67
CA PRO A 581 -11.44 25.71 10.68
C PRO A 581 -11.34 24.94 12.00
N ILE A 582 -11.47 25.67 13.10
CA ILE A 582 -11.26 25.16 14.45
C ILE A 582 -12.57 25.13 15.22
N CYS A 583 -12.67 24.22 16.17
CA CYS A 583 -13.66 24.29 17.23
C CYS A 583 -13.03 24.89 18.48
N ASN A 584 -13.45 26.09 18.86
CA ASN A 584 -12.88 26.77 20.01
C ASN A 584 -13.29 26.07 21.31
N SER A 585 -12.32 25.54 22.06
CA SER A 585 -12.57 24.81 23.31
C SER A 585 -13.18 25.66 24.42
N SER A 586 -13.01 26.99 24.38
CA SER A 586 -13.56 27.91 25.39
C SER A 586 -14.99 28.33 25.10
N THR A 587 -15.35 28.48 23.82
CA THR A 587 -16.68 28.96 23.42
C THR A 587 -17.59 27.86 22.88
N SER A 588 -17.04 26.67 22.59
CA SER A 588 -17.71 25.56 21.90
C SER A 588 -18.35 26.01 20.58
N LYS A 589 -17.65 26.89 19.85
CA LYS A 589 -18.09 27.42 18.56
C LYS A 589 -17.00 27.32 17.50
N CYS A 590 -17.43 27.12 16.27
CA CYS A 590 -16.52 27.11 15.13
C CYS A 590 -15.93 28.50 14.90
N ASN A 591 -14.64 28.54 14.57
CA ASN A 591 -14.00 29.72 14.01
C ASN A 591 -13.49 29.40 12.61
N GLY A 592 -13.97 30.17 11.63
CA GLY A 592 -13.71 29.94 10.22
C GLY A 592 -14.64 28.90 9.58
N GLY A 593 -14.54 28.78 8.26
CA GLY A 593 -15.37 27.87 7.46
C GLY A 593 -16.85 28.28 7.36
N PRO A 594 -17.67 27.49 6.66
CA PRO A 594 -19.10 27.77 6.48
C PRO A 594 -19.93 27.77 7.77
N ASN A 595 -19.43 27.12 8.83
CA ASN A 595 -20.11 27.01 10.12
C ASN A 595 -19.61 28.02 11.16
N ASP A 596 -18.91 29.08 10.76
CA ASP A 596 -18.38 30.09 11.67
C ASP A 596 -19.45 30.60 12.67
N GLY A 597 -19.10 30.59 13.96
CA GLY A 597 -19.99 31.00 15.06
C GLY A 597 -21.07 29.99 15.48
N LEU A 598 -21.24 28.88 14.75
CA LEU A 598 -22.13 27.77 15.13
C LEU A 598 -21.49 26.89 16.21
N ALA A 599 -22.33 26.14 16.94
CA ALA A 599 -21.89 25.25 18.00
C ALA A 599 -21.05 24.08 17.46
N CYS A 600 -20.05 23.66 18.23
CA CYS A 600 -19.20 22.51 17.95
C CYS A 600 -18.58 21.93 19.23
N THR A 601 -18.04 20.73 19.08
CA THR A 601 -17.26 19.97 20.06
C THR A 601 -15.85 19.75 19.53
N PRO A 602 -14.81 20.11 20.31
CA PRO A 602 -13.43 19.76 20.02
C PRO A 602 -13.21 18.26 19.81
N GLU A 603 -12.58 17.88 18.69
CA GLU A 603 -12.26 16.47 18.39
C GLU A 603 -10.77 16.12 18.67
N SER A 604 -9.91 17.12 18.87
CA SER A 604 -8.49 16.97 19.29
C SER A 604 -8.15 17.80 20.53
N LEU A 605 -6.96 17.61 21.10
CA LEU A 605 -6.34 18.45 22.12
C LEU A 605 -5.09 19.12 21.55
N SER A 606 -5.29 20.01 20.58
CA SER A 606 -4.35 21.06 20.14
C SER A 606 -2.84 20.73 20.19
N PRO A 607 -2.31 19.92 19.25
CA PRO A 607 -0.93 19.45 19.34
C PRO A 607 0.14 20.52 19.07
N ASN A 608 -0.14 21.63 18.34
CA ASN A 608 0.85 22.69 18.03
C ASN A 608 0.23 24.06 17.65
N GLY A 609 -1.04 24.30 18.00
CA GLY A 609 -1.79 25.53 17.70
C GLY A 609 -2.70 25.90 18.88
N ASP A 610 -3.53 26.95 18.76
CA ASP A 610 -4.39 27.38 19.88
C ASP A 610 -5.68 26.59 20.02
N PHE A 611 -6.14 25.92 18.97
CA PHE A 611 -7.47 25.33 18.96
C PHE A 611 -7.57 24.02 18.17
N PRO A 612 -8.38 23.08 18.66
CA PRO A 612 -8.59 21.79 18.04
C PRO A 612 -9.47 21.87 16.79
N THR A 613 -9.13 21.08 15.78
CA THR A 613 -10.02 20.88 14.61
C THR A 613 -11.20 19.99 14.99
N SER A 614 -12.26 20.11 14.20
CA SER A 614 -13.47 19.30 14.33
C SER A 614 -14.14 19.21 12.98
N HIS A 615 -14.66 18.05 12.61
CA HIS A 615 -15.45 17.93 11.39
C HIS A 615 -16.76 18.74 11.46
N GLU A 616 -17.10 19.31 12.62
CA GLU A 616 -18.26 20.22 12.78
C GLU A 616 -17.98 21.62 12.24
N CYS A 617 -16.71 21.91 12.01
CA CYS A 617 -16.21 23.12 11.40
C CYS A 617 -15.58 22.75 10.04
N PRO A 618 -16.38 22.43 9.01
CA PRO A 618 -15.87 21.94 7.75
C PRO A 618 -15.08 23.03 7.00
N PRO A 619 -14.02 22.67 6.26
CA PRO A 619 -13.35 23.61 5.39
C PRO A 619 -14.30 24.12 4.28
N PRO A 620 -14.07 25.32 3.71
CA PRO A 620 -14.88 25.84 2.62
C PRO A 620 -14.84 24.93 1.38
N GLY A 621 -16.00 24.44 0.93
CA GLY A 621 -16.11 23.50 -0.19
C GLY A 621 -15.51 24.00 -1.52
N GLY A 622 -15.47 25.31 -1.74
CA GLY A 622 -14.86 25.92 -2.93
C GLY A 622 -13.34 25.83 -3.00
N LEU A 623 -12.68 25.37 -1.93
CA LEU A 623 -11.23 25.22 -1.84
C LEU A 623 -10.76 23.77 -2.00
N ALA A 624 -11.68 22.84 -2.27
CA ALA A 624 -11.35 21.44 -2.53
C ALA A 624 -10.57 21.30 -3.84
N ILE A 625 -9.44 20.59 -3.80
CA ILE A 625 -8.51 20.42 -4.93
C ILE A 625 -8.29 18.95 -5.32
N GLY A 626 -9.22 18.08 -4.94
CA GLY A 626 -9.17 16.64 -5.19
C GLY A 626 -8.72 15.85 -3.98
N SER A 627 -8.48 14.55 -4.17
CA SER A 627 -8.11 13.66 -3.08
C SER A 627 -6.89 12.79 -3.34
N LEU A 628 -6.16 12.50 -2.27
CA LEU A 628 -4.99 11.62 -2.26
C LEU A 628 -5.35 10.29 -1.62
N ALA A 629 -5.11 9.19 -2.34
CA ALA A 629 -5.19 7.87 -1.75
C ALA A 629 -3.97 7.65 -0.85
N ILE A 630 -4.20 7.36 0.42
CA ILE A 630 -3.18 7.10 1.43
C ILE A 630 -3.49 5.75 2.07
N GLY A 631 -2.66 4.74 1.83
CA GLY A 631 -2.82 3.43 2.46
C GLY A 631 -1.97 3.34 3.72
N PHE A 632 -2.61 3.36 4.90
CA PHE A 632 -1.90 3.02 6.12
C PHE A 632 -1.87 1.51 6.29
N LEU A 633 -0.67 0.98 6.44
CA LEU A 633 -0.41 -0.37 6.94
C LEU A 633 0.24 -0.18 8.30
N LEU A 634 -0.58 -0.08 9.35
CA LEU A 634 -0.14 0.25 10.69
C LEU A 634 0.42 -1.00 11.39
N ASP A 635 1.57 -0.86 12.02
CA ASP A 635 2.23 -1.92 12.76
C ASP A 635 2.82 -1.41 14.08
N THR A 636 2.89 -2.28 15.08
CA THR A 636 3.59 -1.99 16.36
C THR A 636 5.07 -2.37 16.32
N ALA A 637 5.53 -3.04 15.27
CA ALA A 637 6.92 -3.38 15.04
C ALA A 637 7.72 -2.23 14.41
N THR A 638 9.01 -2.46 14.17
CA THR A 638 9.83 -1.58 13.34
C THR A 638 9.58 -1.86 11.87
N LEU A 639 9.17 -0.83 11.13
CA LEU A 639 9.06 -0.82 9.69
C LEU A 639 10.28 -0.14 9.06
N SER A 640 10.68 -0.62 7.89
CA SER A 640 11.68 0.06 7.08
C SER A 640 11.30 0.07 5.61
N LYS A 641 11.73 1.10 4.89
CA LYS A 641 11.60 1.17 3.44
C LYS A 641 12.90 1.69 2.84
N THR A 642 13.51 0.91 1.96
CA THR A 642 14.74 1.28 1.27
C THR A 642 14.44 1.71 -0.15
N ALA A 643 15.01 2.82 -0.56
CA ALA A 643 14.84 3.39 -1.88
C ALA A 643 15.67 2.68 -2.94
N ILE A 644 15.12 2.59 -4.14
CA ILE A 644 15.75 1.94 -5.30
C ILE A 644 16.33 3.01 -6.21
N ASN A 645 17.45 2.70 -6.86
CA ASN A 645 18.01 3.54 -7.91
C ASN A 645 17.41 3.14 -9.27
N ALA A 646 16.45 3.92 -9.76
CA ALA A 646 15.94 3.79 -11.11
C ALA A 646 16.93 4.45 -12.11
N PRO A 647 16.89 4.11 -13.41
CA PRO A 647 17.87 4.62 -14.38
C PRO A 647 17.93 6.15 -14.50
N ASP A 648 16.80 6.82 -14.28
CA ASP A 648 16.69 8.27 -14.43
C ASP A 648 16.65 9.02 -13.08
N GLN A 649 16.54 8.30 -11.96
CA GLN A 649 16.45 8.91 -10.63
C GLN A 649 16.93 7.92 -9.56
N SER A 650 17.91 8.34 -8.76
CA SER A 650 18.35 7.61 -7.58
C SER A 650 17.40 7.82 -6.40
N ASN A 651 17.48 6.95 -5.40
CA ASN A 651 16.71 7.01 -4.15
C ASN A 651 15.20 7.25 -4.37
N VAL A 652 14.58 6.41 -5.20
CA VAL A 652 13.14 6.40 -5.41
C VAL A 652 12.49 5.43 -4.41
N PHE A 653 11.70 5.98 -3.48
CA PHE A 653 10.84 5.23 -2.57
C PHE A 653 9.46 4.93 -3.18
N CYS A 654 8.96 5.84 -4.03
CA CYS A 654 7.62 5.78 -4.58
C CYS A 654 7.63 6.01 -6.09
N GLY A 655 7.49 4.95 -6.88
CA GLY A 655 7.55 5.03 -8.33
C GLY A 655 6.22 5.44 -8.97
N PHE A 656 6.25 6.51 -9.76
CA PHE A 656 5.19 6.91 -10.67
C PHE A 656 5.77 7.27 -12.04
N CYS A 657 5.00 7.03 -13.11
CA CYS A 657 5.45 7.36 -14.46
C CYS A 657 5.54 8.88 -14.64
N LYS A 658 6.76 9.32 -14.96
CA LYS A 658 7.24 10.71 -14.88
C LYS A 658 7.77 11.17 -16.24
N ASN A 659 7.52 12.42 -16.57
CA ASN A 659 8.11 13.09 -17.71
C ASN A 659 9.47 13.65 -17.31
N LYS A 660 10.53 13.16 -17.96
CA LYS A 660 11.93 13.49 -17.63
C LYS A 660 12.25 14.99 -17.72
N THR A 661 11.58 15.71 -18.62
CA THR A 661 11.90 17.11 -18.91
C THR A 661 11.14 18.07 -18.01
N THR A 662 9.88 17.77 -17.71
CA THR A 662 8.98 18.68 -17.00
C THR A 662 8.75 18.32 -15.53
N ASN A 663 9.23 17.17 -15.06
CA ASN A 663 8.93 16.61 -13.74
C ASN A 663 7.42 16.46 -13.46
N SER A 664 6.60 16.36 -14.51
CA SER A 664 5.17 16.06 -14.40
C SER A 664 4.91 14.56 -14.40
N PHE A 665 3.74 14.13 -13.91
CA PHE A 665 3.39 12.72 -13.75
C PHE A 665 2.20 12.32 -14.63
N ALA A 666 2.21 11.08 -15.11
CA ALA A 666 1.16 10.52 -15.94
C ALA A 666 -0.12 10.31 -15.13
N ARG A 667 -1.27 10.49 -15.78
CA ARG A 667 -2.60 10.23 -15.23
C ARG A 667 -3.49 9.65 -16.31
N THR A 668 -4.06 8.47 -16.02
CA THR A 668 -4.89 7.72 -16.95
C THR A 668 -6.12 7.16 -16.23
N CYS A 669 -7.12 6.74 -17.00
CA CYS A 669 -8.28 6.07 -16.45
C CYS A 669 -7.84 4.79 -15.72
N ASN A 670 -8.24 4.65 -14.46
CA ASN A 670 -7.80 3.60 -13.52
C ASN A 670 -6.27 3.54 -13.26
N GLY A 671 -5.50 4.55 -13.66
CA GLY A 671 -4.03 4.54 -13.48
C GLY A 671 -3.33 3.46 -14.31
N SER A 672 -4.02 2.89 -15.30
CA SER A 672 -3.46 1.86 -16.17
C SER A 672 -2.44 2.47 -17.16
N PRO A 673 -1.26 1.85 -17.38
CA PRO A 673 -0.30 2.32 -18.37
C PRO A 673 -0.84 2.39 -19.80
N SER A 674 -1.84 1.56 -20.13
CA SER A 674 -2.55 1.55 -21.42
C SER A 674 -3.88 2.32 -21.38
N GLY A 675 -4.24 2.87 -20.23
CA GLY A 675 -5.47 3.63 -20.03
C GLY A 675 -5.48 4.95 -20.79
N THR A 676 -6.67 5.44 -21.13
CA THR A 676 -6.83 6.76 -21.76
C THR A 676 -6.34 7.85 -20.83
N ALA A 677 -5.53 8.78 -21.33
CA ALA A 677 -5.12 9.97 -20.59
C ALA A 677 -6.35 10.82 -20.23
N CYS A 678 -6.39 11.31 -18.99
CA CYS A 678 -7.55 12.05 -18.47
C CYS A 678 -7.10 13.31 -17.73
N ALA A 679 -7.99 14.30 -17.57
CA ALA A 679 -7.71 15.62 -16.94
C ALA A 679 -8.63 15.97 -15.73
N CYS A 680 -9.51 15.06 -15.30
CA CYS A 680 -10.38 15.19 -14.12
C CYS A 680 -9.63 15.37 -12.78
N GLN A 681 -10.29 15.79 -11.71
CA GLN A 681 -9.67 15.73 -10.38
C GLN A 681 -9.38 14.26 -10.00
N PRO A 682 -8.24 13.95 -9.36
CA PRO A 682 -7.95 12.60 -8.89
C PRO A 682 -8.94 12.18 -7.80
N GLY A 683 -9.41 10.93 -7.86
CA GLY A 683 -10.35 10.35 -6.89
C GLY A 683 -11.78 10.24 -7.42
N PRO A 684 -12.50 11.34 -7.71
CA PRO A 684 -13.89 11.30 -8.17
C PRO A 684 -14.08 10.57 -9.51
N PRO A 685 -15.31 10.07 -9.78
CA PRO A 685 -15.70 9.56 -11.08
C PRO A 685 -15.40 10.56 -12.20
N CYS A 686 -14.71 10.10 -13.24
CA CYS A 686 -14.32 10.95 -14.37
C CYS A 686 -15.16 10.61 -15.61
N ASN A 687 -15.86 11.60 -16.15
CA ASN A 687 -16.68 11.42 -17.36
C ASN A 687 -15.86 10.99 -18.58
N THR A 688 -14.62 11.51 -18.71
CA THR A 688 -13.68 11.11 -19.76
C THR A 688 -13.26 9.63 -19.65
N CYS A 689 -13.44 9.04 -18.47
CA CYS A 689 -13.13 7.64 -18.17
C CYS A 689 -14.39 6.77 -18.05
N SER A 690 -15.52 7.21 -18.61
CA SER A 690 -16.80 6.48 -18.51
C SER A 690 -17.21 6.16 -17.07
N GLY A 691 -16.89 7.06 -16.13
CA GLY A 691 -17.19 6.91 -14.70
C GLY A 691 -16.07 6.31 -13.86
N ALA A 692 -15.02 5.74 -14.47
CA ALA A 692 -13.84 5.29 -13.74
C ALA A 692 -13.02 6.49 -13.17
N PRO A 693 -12.29 6.31 -12.07
CA PRO A 693 -11.42 7.36 -11.53
C PRO A 693 -10.24 7.63 -12.47
N CYS A 694 -9.78 8.89 -12.48
CA CYS A 694 -8.54 9.27 -13.14
C CYS A 694 -7.41 9.22 -12.11
N LEU A 695 -6.47 8.28 -12.26
CA LEU A 695 -5.45 7.99 -11.26
C LEU A 695 -4.05 8.13 -11.84
N PRO A 696 -3.03 8.38 -10.99
CA PRO A 696 -1.64 8.33 -11.41
C PRO A 696 -1.25 6.93 -11.89
N VAL A 697 -0.34 6.87 -12.87
CA VAL A 697 0.23 5.59 -13.31
C VAL A 697 1.39 5.22 -12.41
N GLN A 698 1.21 4.18 -11.60
CA GLN A 698 2.25 3.64 -10.73
C GLN A 698 3.29 2.88 -11.55
N CYS A 699 4.53 2.86 -11.04
CA CYS A 699 5.58 1.99 -11.54
C CYS A 699 6.39 1.45 -10.35
N ASN A 700 6.94 0.26 -10.52
CA ASN A 700 7.89 -0.32 -9.60
C ASN A 700 9.30 0.14 -9.98
N PRO A 701 10.01 0.91 -9.14
CA PRO A 701 11.39 1.31 -9.44
C PRO A 701 12.36 0.13 -9.64
N ALA A 702 12.04 -1.06 -9.11
CA ALA A 702 12.79 -2.29 -9.36
C ALA A 702 12.70 -2.75 -10.82
N ASN A 703 11.55 -2.49 -11.47
CA ASN A 703 11.32 -2.74 -12.90
C ASN A 703 11.88 -1.61 -13.78
N MET A 704 12.68 -0.71 -13.20
CA MET A 704 13.26 0.43 -13.90
C MET A 704 12.16 1.25 -14.62
N ASN A 705 12.32 1.52 -15.91
CA ASN A 705 11.37 2.27 -16.72
C ASN A 705 10.39 1.39 -17.51
N ALA A 706 10.41 0.07 -17.30
CA ALA A 706 9.63 -0.88 -18.11
C ALA A 706 8.12 -0.64 -17.96
N ASP A 707 7.65 -0.42 -16.73
CA ASP A 707 6.24 -0.15 -16.42
C ASP A 707 5.72 1.13 -17.11
N CYS A 708 6.64 2.06 -17.42
CA CYS A 708 6.34 3.34 -18.04
C CYS A 708 6.58 3.36 -19.56
N ALA A 709 7.03 2.26 -20.15
CA ALA A 709 7.47 2.23 -21.54
C ALA A 709 6.35 2.56 -22.54
N THR A 710 5.11 2.21 -22.23
CA THR A 710 3.93 2.45 -23.06
C THR A 710 3.23 3.78 -22.76
N VAL A 711 3.65 4.49 -21.71
CA VAL A 711 3.03 5.73 -21.26
C VAL A 711 3.59 6.91 -22.05
N THR A 712 2.77 7.44 -22.96
CA THR A 712 3.19 8.49 -23.90
C THR A 712 3.72 9.73 -23.15
N ASN A 713 4.97 10.12 -23.40
CA ASN A 713 5.70 11.23 -22.75
C ASN A 713 6.09 11.05 -21.27
N PHE A 714 5.76 9.95 -20.61
CA PHE A 714 6.06 9.72 -19.20
C PHE A 714 6.84 8.42 -19.00
N THR A 715 7.98 8.30 -19.68
CA THR A 715 8.73 7.03 -19.81
C THR A 715 9.77 6.80 -18.71
N SER A 716 9.65 7.51 -17.59
CA SER A 716 10.59 7.43 -16.46
C SER A 716 9.86 6.97 -15.22
N CYS A 717 10.39 5.99 -14.50
CA CYS A 717 9.85 5.65 -13.18
C CYS A 717 10.55 6.49 -12.10
N GLY A 718 9.78 7.30 -11.37
CA GLY A 718 10.36 8.14 -10.34
C GLY A 718 9.33 8.79 -9.42
N GLN A 719 9.84 9.52 -8.43
CA GLN A 719 9.08 10.41 -7.57
C GLN A 719 9.43 11.86 -7.90
N ARG A 720 8.87 12.85 -7.19
CA ARG A 720 9.15 14.26 -7.50
C ARG A 720 10.64 14.57 -7.35
N THR A 721 11.17 14.46 -6.13
CA THR A 721 12.59 14.65 -5.83
C THR A 721 13.17 13.40 -5.18
N SER A 722 14.43 13.07 -5.47
CA SER A 722 15.18 11.96 -4.85
C SER A 722 15.20 12.08 -3.32
N GLY A 723 15.20 10.97 -2.59
CA GLY A 723 15.29 10.98 -1.12
C GLY A 723 13.92 11.12 -0.44
N ALA A 724 13.92 11.54 0.83
CA ALA A 724 12.72 11.67 1.65
C ALA A 724 12.85 12.81 2.67
N PHE A 725 11.78 13.58 2.86
CA PHE A 725 11.45 14.47 3.99
C PHE A 725 12.38 15.63 4.34
N THR A 726 13.62 15.67 3.86
CA THR A 726 14.59 16.69 4.26
C THR A 726 15.70 16.85 3.22
N THR A 727 16.25 18.06 3.14
CA THR A 727 17.42 18.38 2.32
C THR A 727 18.75 18.17 3.06
N ALA A 728 18.73 17.80 4.34
CA ALA A 728 19.94 17.66 5.16
C ALA A 728 20.93 16.62 4.61
N ASP A 729 20.41 15.52 4.05
CA ASP A 729 21.13 14.52 3.27
C ASP A 729 20.10 13.78 2.40
N VAL A 730 20.56 12.97 1.43
CA VAL A 730 19.67 12.19 0.57
C VAL A 730 19.36 10.85 1.24
N ALA A 731 18.13 10.72 1.74
CA ALA A 731 17.68 9.49 2.38
C ALA A 731 17.72 8.28 1.44
N ARG A 732 18.33 7.18 1.91
CA ARG A 732 18.31 5.84 1.30
C ARG A 732 17.26 4.96 1.96
N THR A 733 17.13 5.02 3.28
CA THR A 733 16.18 4.17 4.03
C THR A 733 15.42 5.01 5.06
N ILE A 734 14.11 4.77 5.13
CA ILE A 734 13.23 5.30 6.18
C ILE A 734 13.02 4.18 7.19
N PHE A 735 13.20 4.48 8.47
CA PHE A 735 12.86 3.60 9.58
C PHE A 735 11.79 4.24 10.46
N GLU A 736 10.76 3.48 10.79
CA GLU A 736 9.73 3.84 11.75
C GLU A 736 9.61 2.69 12.77
N THR A 737 9.46 3.00 14.04
CA THR A 737 9.52 2.06 15.16
C THR A 737 8.28 2.23 16.02
N GLY A 738 7.39 1.24 15.93
CA GLY A 738 6.23 1.13 16.78
C GLY A 738 6.57 0.64 18.19
N SER A 739 5.54 0.52 19.01
CA SER A 739 5.64 -0.17 20.30
C SER A 739 4.33 -0.91 20.62
N PRO A 740 4.41 -2.17 21.07
CA PRO A 740 3.24 -2.96 21.39
C PRO A 740 2.57 -2.49 22.69
N ALA A 741 1.27 -2.75 22.80
CA ALA A 741 0.46 -2.50 23.99
C ALA A 741 0.72 -3.55 25.09
N THR A 742 1.96 -3.60 25.59
CA THR A 742 2.42 -4.67 26.47
C THR A 742 1.59 -4.77 27.74
N GLY A 743 1.01 -5.95 27.98
CA GLY A 743 0.15 -6.19 29.15
C GLY A 743 -1.30 -5.73 28.98
N VAL A 744 -1.76 -5.51 27.74
CA VAL A 744 -3.18 -5.28 27.46
C VAL A 744 -4.03 -6.46 27.92
N THR A 745 -5.20 -6.16 28.49
CA THR A 745 -6.18 -7.16 28.95
C THR A 745 -7.57 -6.76 28.51
N THR A 746 -8.42 -7.74 28.23
CA THR A 746 -9.83 -7.53 27.86
C THR A 746 -10.58 -6.91 29.05
N GLY A 747 -11.24 -5.77 28.81
CA GLY A 747 -11.91 -4.99 29.86
C GLY A 747 -10.97 -4.24 30.81
N GLY A 748 -9.67 -4.31 30.58
CA GLY A 748 -8.65 -3.58 31.34
C GLY A 748 -8.55 -2.10 30.96
N PRO A 749 -7.73 -1.32 31.68
CA PRO A 749 -7.45 0.07 31.32
C PRO A 749 -6.70 0.16 29.98
N PRO A 750 -6.82 1.29 29.24
CA PRO A 750 -6.01 1.52 28.04
C PRO A 750 -4.50 1.46 28.34
N VAL A 751 -3.75 0.87 27.41
CA VAL A 751 -2.28 0.67 27.50
C VAL A 751 -1.58 1.42 26.38
N ALA A 752 -0.50 2.14 26.70
CA ALA A 752 0.26 2.89 25.72
C ALA A 752 0.81 1.99 24.59
N SER A 753 0.72 2.47 23.35
CA SER A 753 1.23 1.79 22.16
C SER A 753 1.51 2.82 21.06
N THR A 754 2.46 2.51 20.18
CA THR A 754 2.73 3.29 18.97
C THR A 754 2.51 2.42 17.75
N LEU A 755 1.63 2.87 16.86
CA LEU A 755 1.43 2.29 15.54
C LEU A 755 2.18 3.11 14.50
N VAL A 756 2.97 2.47 13.64
CA VAL A 756 3.74 3.15 12.60
C VAL A 756 3.37 2.68 11.20
N SER A 757 3.56 3.54 10.20
CA SER A 757 3.42 3.16 8.79
C SER A 757 4.38 3.94 7.90
N ILE A 758 4.86 3.30 6.83
CA ILE A 758 5.58 3.94 5.73
C ILE A 758 4.80 3.64 4.44
N PHE A 759 4.44 4.68 3.69
CA PHE A 759 3.53 4.59 2.55
C PHE A 759 3.99 5.47 1.39
N CYS A 760 3.25 5.44 0.28
CA CYS A 760 3.46 6.32 -0.86
C CYS A 760 2.31 7.29 -1.01
N ILE A 761 2.65 8.54 -1.32
CA ILE A 761 1.67 9.60 -1.57
C ILE A 761 1.68 9.91 -3.07
N PRO A 762 0.55 9.76 -3.76
CA PRO A 762 0.45 10.09 -5.18
C PRO A 762 0.54 11.61 -5.42
N PRO A 763 0.72 12.06 -6.68
CA PRO A 763 0.55 13.47 -7.02
C PRO A 763 -0.89 13.94 -6.76
N SER A 764 -1.05 15.13 -6.21
CA SER A 764 -2.36 15.81 -6.14
C SER A 764 -2.76 16.42 -7.48
N TYR A 765 -1.79 16.64 -8.38
CA TYR A 765 -1.92 17.41 -9.62
C TYR A 765 -2.29 18.87 -9.40
N ASN A 766 -2.13 19.37 -8.17
CA ASN A 766 -2.14 20.79 -7.86
C ASN A 766 -0.70 21.26 -7.71
N ILE A 767 -0.26 22.17 -8.58
CA ILE A 767 1.15 22.61 -8.61
C ILE A 767 1.62 23.24 -7.30
N LEU A 768 0.76 23.93 -6.54
CA LEU A 768 1.13 24.54 -5.28
C LEU A 768 1.36 23.49 -4.20
N VAL A 769 0.47 22.51 -4.11
CA VAL A 769 0.56 21.42 -3.13
C VAL A 769 1.66 20.45 -3.48
N ASP A 770 1.74 19.99 -4.72
CA ASP A 770 2.79 19.08 -5.17
C ASP A 770 4.16 19.75 -5.08
N SER A 771 4.24 21.08 -5.26
CA SER A 771 5.51 21.79 -5.09
C SER A 771 5.90 22.02 -3.65
N ALA A 772 4.96 22.36 -2.78
CA ALA A 772 5.24 22.57 -1.37
C ALA A 772 5.53 21.24 -0.66
N GLY A 773 4.66 20.24 -0.86
CA GLY A 773 4.77 18.91 -0.24
C GLY A 773 5.72 17.96 -0.96
N ASP A 774 6.32 18.38 -2.07
CA ASP A 774 7.21 17.58 -2.91
C ASP A 774 6.62 16.22 -3.33
N LEU A 775 5.39 16.26 -3.85
CA LEU A 775 4.58 15.10 -4.20
C LEU A 775 4.60 14.80 -5.72
N PRO A 776 4.61 13.52 -6.13
CA PRO A 776 4.56 12.32 -5.31
C PRO A 776 5.88 12.05 -4.58
N GLY A 777 5.77 11.36 -3.44
CA GLY A 777 6.91 11.00 -2.61
C GLY A 777 6.52 9.98 -1.55
N PRO A 778 7.48 9.53 -0.72
CA PRO A 778 7.19 8.71 0.44
C PRO A 778 6.35 9.49 1.45
N GLY A 779 5.70 8.75 2.34
CA GLY A 779 5.11 9.23 3.58
C GLY A 779 5.50 8.31 4.73
N ALA A 780 5.63 8.86 5.94
CA ALA A 780 5.87 8.10 7.16
C ALA A 780 5.08 8.71 8.30
N VAL A 781 4.47 7.86 9.13
CA VAL A 781 3.65 8.31 10.26
C VAL A 781 3.87 7.41 11.47
N ALA A 782 3.95 8.03 12.64
CA ALA A 782 3.91 7.34 13.93
C ALA A 782 2.71 7.82 14.74
N LEU A 783 1.71 6.97 14.95
CA LEU A 783 0.54 7.24 15.79
C LEU A 783 0.84 6.77 17.21
N SER A 784 1.20 7.70 18.10
CA SER A 784 1.25 7.40 19.53
C SER A 784 -0.16 7.38 20.10
N GLY A 785 -0.47 6.41 20.96
CA GLY A 785 -1.81 6.24 21.47
C GLY A 785 -1.89 5.28 22.64
N ASN A 786 -3.13 4.94 22.98
CA ASN A 786 -3.46 3.88 23.92
C ASN A 786 -4.36 2.86 23.23
N ALA A 787 -3.94 1.60 23.23
CA ALA A 787 -4.75 0.46 22.80
C ALA A 787 -5.57 -0.09 23.98
N GLN A 788 -6.76 -0.58 23.69
CA GLN A 788 -7.64 -1.20 24.67
C GLN A 788 -8.42 -2.33 24.01
N LEU A 789 -8.56 -3.45 24.72
CA LEU A 789 -9.42 -4.56 24.34
C LEU A 789 -10.72 -4.49 25.13
N LEU A 790 -11.87 -4.48 24.45
CA LEU A 790 -13.20 -4.38 25.06
C LEU A 790 -13.97 -5.70 24.89
N PRO A 791 -14.75 -6.13 25.90
CA PRO A 791 -15.49 -7.40 25.92
C PRO A 791 -16.81 -7.38 25.15
#